data_AF-A0A1I1PYX4-F1
#
_entry.id   AF-A0A1I1PYX4-F1
#
_cell.length_a   1.000
_cell.length_b   1.000
_cell.length_c   1.000
_cell.angle_alpha   90.00
_cell.angle_beta   90.00
_cell.angle_gamma   90.00
#
_symmetry.space_group_name_H-M   'P 1'
#
loop_
_entity.id
_entity.type
_entity.pdbx_description
1 polymer ?
#
loop_
_entity_poly.entity_id
_entity_poly.type
_entity_poly.pdbx_seq_one_letter_code
_entity_poly.pdbx_strand_id
1 'polypeptide(L)'
;MIKKIRNNLQYLYQYVYDSTIDIKKRSFLLFSAVVLFALLAAIPCGLIMHEPLTATLSTIAGTLFFFSYISYAIRRQRIDRARKVISFILVFIFLPSMFFTNGGEAGGTPIWLMLGTIYIALILDGRFRIAMLIMNAAVTAITWTIGYCNQDLVISYSREGNYFDTLAAFFIVGSVIYILIIFQSNLFSKEEENKTMHRMFEQTATALVNAIDAKDTYTHGHSARVAEYSKKIAQEYGKSRKECEEIYFTALLHDVGKIGVPSDIINKVGKLTDEEYEIIKQHPALGAQILESIHECPYLVTGAMYHHERYDGKGYPKNLKGTDIPETARIIAVADAYDAMTSKRSYRDAIPQHIVREELVKGLRTQFDPEFAKIMIRLIDLDSEYEMQERIAGSNMTAPLGIHCGTIYDNCTDGVVITRKKASISFCSLPDKGFTAEDCIPTLVIFDSLDGRVHPGEEKNKDVLYYEYARIKLDGTVTANGVREHRYKDCGENENSVPETAEESYFVEAVRNRDHVLVKVTTRRKIFEVVLALPDTSRYAHVSISGQHCEIHNITVETDEHETPAEVIPRIAEEISYTKNCPTGDVPNVEVDGPRLSSSKGIPILDGMTLSFHTMSYQTARLVWHCPYFCLFYSSDGNVYGSEYREYLLLKLNGENWDSAEDVDNKITVEQKNDFEGWTAWLEKNKLGIDCTVTIKRVDNKIIMQTENLGIALHSVSTINDGTKDIFVALTGDQCAISDIRVKRN
;
A
#
# COMPACT_ATOMS: atom_id res chain seq x y z
N MET A 1 18.20 -62.87 22.27
CA MET A 1 17.39 -61.63 22.12
C MET A 1 17.44 -60.76 23.37
N ILE A 2 17.01 -61.25 24.54
CA ILE A 2 16.99 -60.52 25.82
C ILE A 2 18.35 -59.92 26.22
N LYS A 3 19.45 -60.66 26.03
CA LYS A 3 20.82 -60.18 26.33
C LYS A 3 21.28 -59.02 25.42
N LYS A 4 20.81 -58.99 24.17
CA LYS A 4 21.09 -57.94 23.17
C LYS A 4 20.28 -56.68 23.47
N ILE A 5 19.04 -56.86 23.95
CA ILE A 5 18.16 -55.79 24.43
C ILE A 5 18.72 -55.15 25.70
N ARG A 6 19.20 -55.95 26.67
CA ARG A 6 19.83 -55.45 27.90
C ARG A 6 21.06 -54.58 27.63
N ASN A 7 21.91 -54.98 26.68
CA ASN A 7 23.09 -54.21 26.31
C ASN A 7 22.73 -52.90 25.59
N ASN A 8 21.71 -52.90 24.72
CA ASN A 8 21.22 -51.67 24.07
C ASN A 8 20.58 -50.69 25.08
N LEU A 9 19.92 -51.20 26.12
CA LEU A 9 19.36 -50.41 27.23
C LEU A 9 20.43 -49.76 28.09
N GLN A 10 21.50 -50.50 28.37
CA GLN A 10 22.64 -49.97 29.12
C GLN A 10 23.36 -48.87 28.33
N TYR A 11 23.43 -49.01 27.00
CA TYR A 11 23.96 -47.99 26.09
C TYR A 11 23.08 -46.74 26.02
N LEU A 12 21.75 -46.91 25.94
CA LEU A 12 20.79 -45.80 25.89
C LEU A 12 20.73 -45.04 27.23
N TYR A 13 20.80 -45.76 28.35
CA TYR A 13 20.85 -45.19 29.69
C TYR A 13 22.12 -44.34 29.87
N GLN A 14 23.28 -44.88 29.47
CA GLN A 14 24.55 -44.15 29.55
C GLN A 14 24.56 -42.91 28.64
N TYR A 15 24.03 -43.02 27.41
CA TYR A 15 23.90 -41.91 26.47
C TYR A 15 23.03 -40.77 27.00
N VAL A 16 21.89 -41.09 27.63
CA VAL A 16 21.00 -40.10 28.25
C VAL A 16 21.65 -39.51 29.51
N TYR A 17 22.38 -40.31 30.30
CA TYR A 17 23.05 -39.89 31.53
C TYR A 17 24.31 -39.04 31.33
N ASP A 18 24.95 -39.09 30.15
CA ASP A 18 26.11 -38.25 29.81
C ASP A 18 25.75 -37.03 28.95
N SER A 19 24.57 -36.98 28.32
CA SER A 19 24.11 -35.83 27.53
C SER A 19 23.81 -34.58 28.39
N THR A 20 24.19 -33.36 27.97
CA THR A 20 23.96 -32.07 28.68
C THR A 20 22.49 -31.60 28.68
N ILE A 21 21.54 -32.54 28.71
CA ILE A 21 20.10 -32.29 28.71
C ILE A 21 19.65 -31.97 30.14
N ASP A 22 18.90 -30.88 30.30
CA ASP A 22 18.24 -30.44 31.53
C ASP A 22 17.62 -31.64 32.29
N ILE A 23 17.89 -31.72 33.60
CA ILE A 23 17.38 -32.71 34.55
C ILE A 23 15.85 -32.93 34.39
N LYS A 24 15.10 -31.88 34.03
CA LYS A 24 13.64 -31.95 33.82
C LYS A 24 13.24 -32.73 32.56
N LYS A 25 14.02 -32.66 31.48
CA LYS A 25 13.79 -33.45 30.25
C LYS A 25 14.29 -34.89 30.40
N ARG A 26 15.36 -35.12 31.17
CA ARG A 26 15.84 -36.46 31.53
C ARG A 26 14.78 -37.29 32.26
N SER A 27 14.12 -36.72 33.26
CA SER A 27 13.08 -37.43 34.01
C SER A 27 11.88 -37.78 33.13
N PHE A 28 11.51 -36.93 32.17
CA PHE A 28 10.44 -37.20 31.23
C PHE A 28 10.80 -38.33 30.26
N LEU A 29 12.01 -38.32 29.68
CA LEU A 29 12.47 -39.36 28.75
C LEU A 29 12.65 -40.74 29.42
N LEU A 30 13.23 -40.77 30.63
CA LEU A 30 13.32 -42.01 31.43
C LEU A 30 11.93 -42.54 31.79
N PHE A 31 11.00 -41.66 32.13
CA PHE A 31 9.62 -42.03 32.44
C PHE A 31 8.87 -42.54 31.20
N SER A 32 9.01 -41.91 30.03
CA SER A 32 8.44 -42.38 28.76
C SER A 32 9.00 -43.73 28.32
N ALA A 33 10.30 -43.98 28.54
CA ALA A 33 10.93 -45.27 28.23
C ALA A 33 10.41 -46.41 29.14
N VAL A 34 10.16 -46.12 30.42
CA VAL A 34 9.56 -47.09 31.36
C VAL A 34 8.10 -47.38 30.99
N VAL A 35 7.33 -46.37 30.56
CA VAL A 35 5.95 -46.52 30.08
C VAL A 35 5.89 -47.35 28.79
N LEU A 36 6.77 -47.09 27.83
CA LEU A 36 6.84 -47.87 26.59
C LEU A 36 7.22 -49.34 26.85
N PHE A 37 8.08 -49.59 27.85
CA PHE A 37 8.46 -50.94 28.26
C PHE A 37 7.33 -51.67 29.00
N ALA A 38 6.56 -51.00 29.86
CA ALA A 38 5.40 -51.58 30.52
C ALA A 38 4.31 -51.97 29.50
N LEU A 39 4.11 -51.14 28.47
CA LEU A 39 3.20 -51.45 27.36
C LEU A 39 3.73 -52.62 26.50
N LEU A 40 5.02 -52.62 26.14
CA LEU A 40 5.65 -53.71 25.36
C LEU A 40 5.78 -55.03 26.13
N ALA A 41 5.80 -55.01 27.47
CA ALA A 41 5.79 -56.21 28.31
C ALA A 41 4.37 -56.76 28.54
N ALA A 42 3.34 -55.91 28.49
CA ALA A 42 1.94 -56.32 28.62
C ALA A 42 1.40 -56.99 27.34
N ILE A 43 1.87 -56.57 26.15
CA ILE A 43 1.39 -57.06 24.85
C ILE A 43 1.64 -58.58 24.66
N PRO A 44 2.82 -59.17 24.98
CA PRO A 44 3.04 -60.61 24.85
C PRO A 44 2.34 -61.44 25.94
N CYS A 45 2.02 -60.84 27.09
CA CYS A 45 1.42 -61.56 28.22
C CYS A 45 -0.08 -61.78 28.02
N GLY A 46 -0.78 -60.81 27.40
CA GLY A 46 -2.20 -60.95 27.05
C GLY A 46 -2.47 -61.88 25.87
N LEU A 47 -1.52 -62.02 24.94
CA LEU A 47 -1.67 -62.87 23.75
C LEU A 47 -1.48 -64.38 24.02
N ILE A 48 -0.95 -64.78 25.19
CA ILE A 48 -0.57 -66.18 25.46
C ILE A 48 -1.41 -66.84 26.56
N MET A 49 -2.05 -66.11 27.48
CA MET A 49 -2.50 -66.73 28.75
C MET A 49 -4.00 -66.76 29.06
N HIS A 50 -4.91 -66.16 28.28
CA HIS A 50 -6.38 -66.27 28.49
C HIS A 50 -6.86 -66.26 29.96
N GLU A 51 -6.22 -65.48 30.84
CA GLU A 51 -6.45 -65.52 32.29
C GLU A 51 -6.93 -64.13 32.78
N PRO A 52 -8.19 -63.99 33.23
CA PRO A 52 -8.84 -62.71 33.53
C PRO A 52 -8.19 -61.92 34.68
N LEU A 53 -7.37 -62.58 35.50
CA LEU A 53 -6.69 -61.98 36.66
C LEU A 53 -5.59 -60.98 36.26
N THR A 54 -4.90 -61.23 35.14
CA THR A 54 -3.80 -60.38 34.66
C THR A 54 -4.31 -59.07 34.04
N ALA A 55 -5.46 -59.13 33.37
CA ALA A 55 -6.15 -57.96 32.84
C ALA A 55 -6.68 -57.06 33.98
N THR A 56 -7.21 -57.64 35.05
CA THR A 56 -7.71 -56.89 36.22
C THR A 56 -6.57 -56.19 36.97
N LEU A 57 -5.44 -56.86 37.19
CA LEU A 57 -4.28 -56.25 37.83
C LEU A 57 -3.65 -55.11 37.00
N SER A 58 -3.58 -55.26 35.68
CA SER A 58 -3.18 -54.19 34.75
C SER A 58 -4.09 -52.96 34.86
N THR A 59 -5.40 -53.20 34.93
CA THR A 59 -6.40 -52.13 35.00
C THR A 59 -6.35 -51.41 36.35
N ILE A 60 -6.18 -52.14 37.45
CA ILE A 60 -6.03 -51.57 38.80
C ILE A 60 -4.76 -50.72 38.89
N ALA A 61 -3.64 -51.20 38.35
CA ALA A 61 -2.38 -50.45 38.33
C ALA A 61 -2.49 -49.15 37.51
N GLY A 62 -3.14 -49.19 36.34
CA GLY A 62 -3.40 -48.00 35.52
C GLY A 62 -4.32 -46.98 36.23
N THR A 63 -5.31 -47.47 36.98
CA THR A 63 -6.28 -46.63 37.70
C THR A 63 -5.64 -45.93 38.91
N LEU A 64 -4.80 -46.62 39.68
CA LEU A 64 -4.06 -46.01 40.80
C LEU A 64 -3.06 -44.94 40.32
N PHE A 65 -2.44 -45.17 39.17
CA PHE A 65 -1.52 -44.22 38.54
C PHE A 65 -2.24 -42.94 38.06
N PHE A 66 -3.46 -43.11 37.54
CA PHE A 66 -4.35 -42.02 37.10
C PHE A 66 -4.73 -41.07 38.24
N PHE A 67 -5.13 -41.60 39.41
CA PHE A 67 -5.48 -40.78 40.58
C PHE A 67 -4.29 -39.99 41.15
N SER A 68 -3.08 -40.54 41.09
CA SER A 68 -1.85 -39.86 41.52
C SER A 68 -1.50 -38.67 40.59
N TYR A 69 -1.65 -38.85 39.28
CA TYR A 69 -1.41 -37.78 38.29
C TYR A 69 -2.46 -36.66 38.35
N ILE A 70 -3.75 -37.00 38.55
CA ILE A 70 -4.82 -36.01 38.78
C ILE A 70 -4.53 -35.16 40.01
N SER A 71 -4.15 -35.78 41.12
CA SER A 71 -3.77 -35.07 42.35
C SER A 71 -2.57 -34.14 42.15
N TYR A 72 -1.62 -34.54 41.30
CA TYR A 72 -0.47 -33.71 40.92
C TYR A 72 -0.87 -32.53 40.01
N ALA A 73 -1.78 -32.73 39.04
CA ALA A 73 -2.20 -31.70 38.10
C ALA A 73 -3.14 -30.64 38.72
N ILE A 74 -4.05 -31.06 39.60
CA ILE A 74 -4.96 -30.16 40.34
C ILE A 74 -4.17 -29.19 41.24
N ARG A 75 -3.07 -29.64 41.86
CA ARG A 75 -2.19 -28.80 42.69
C ARG A 75 -1.49 -27.65 41.94
N ARG A 76 -1.50 -27.63 40.60
CA ARG A 76 -0.76 -26.64 39.78
C ARG A 76 -1.61 -25.70 38.94
N GLN A 77 -2.93 -25.61 39.18
CA GLN A 77 -3.87 -24.66 38.54
C GLN A 77 -3.78 -24.57 37.00
N ARG A 78 -3.45 -25.67 36.31
CA ARG A 78 -3.48 -25.76 34.82
C ARG A 78 -4.67 -26.59 34.34
N ILE A 79 -5.87 -26.07 34.55
CA ILE A 79 -7.14 -26.82 34.36
C ILE A 79 -7.34 -27.23 32.89
N ASP A 80 -7.04 -26.37 31.92
CA ASP A 80 -7.30 -26.68 30.49
C ASP A 80 -6.35 -27.72 29.88
N ARG A 81 -5.08 -27.76 30.31
CA ARG A 81 -4.16 -28.82 29.88
C ARG A 81 -4.46 -30.14 30.59
N ALA A 82 -4.89 -30.08 31.85
CA ALA A 82 -5.30 -31.27 32.58
C ALA A 82 -6.53 -31.92 31.92
N ARG A 83 -7.53 -31.12 31.53
CA ARG A 83 -8.71 -31.59 30.78
C ARG A 83 -8.35 -32.35 29.50
N LYS A 84 -7.49 -31.77 28.65
CA LYS A 84 -7.06 -32.39 27.38
C LYS A 84 -6.28 -33.70 27.57
N VAL A 85 -5.45 -33.78 28.61
CA VAL A 85 -4.68 -34.99 28.94
C VAL A 85 -5.58 -36.07 29.57
N ILE A 86 -6.56 -35.68 30.39
CA ILE A 86 -7.56 -36.60 30.94
C ILE A 86 -8.38 -37.24 29.82
N SER A 87 -8.84 -36.45 28.84
CA SER A 87 -9.57 -36.98 27.66
C SER A 87 -8.72 -37.96 26.84
N PHE A 88 -7.44 -37.65 26.61
CA PHE A 88 -6.55 -38.52 25.82
C PHE A 88 -6.26 -39.85 26.52
N ILE A 89 -6.09 -39.84 27.85
CA ILE A 89 -5.79 -41.03 28.63
C ILE A 89 -7.05 -41.91 28.81
N LEU A 90 -8.23 -41.31 28.98
CA LEU A 90 -9.48 -42.08 29.03
C LEU A 90 -9.72 -42.83 27.72
N VAL A 91 -9.47 -42.21 26.55
CA VAL A 91 -9.56 -42.90 25.25
C VAL A 91 -8.63 -44.13 25.20
N PHE A 92 -7.39 -44.00 25.68
CA PHE A 92 -6.41 -45.11 25.66
C PHE A 92 -6.65 -46.20 26.70
N ILE A 93 -7.28 -45.89 27.83
CA ILE A 93 -7.67 -46.89 28.84
C ILE A 93 -8.95 -47.61 28.40
N PHE A 94 -9.88 -46.89 27.77
CA PHE A 94 -11.19 -47.45 27.42
C PHE A 94 -11.20 -48.24 26.09
N LEU A 95 -10.42 -47.85 25.07
CA LEU A 95 -10.34 -48.59 23.80
C LEU A 95 -9.97 -50.08 23.97
N PRO A 96 -8.95 -50.43 24.78
CA PRO A 96 -8.61 -51.83 25.03
C PRO A 96 -9.68 -52.54 25.86
N SER A 97 -10.32 -51.84 26.81
CA SER A 97 -11.39 -52.44 27.63
C SER A 97 -12.66 -52.78 26.81
N MET A 98 -12.97 -51.99 25.77
CA MET A 98 -14.06 -52.30 24.81
C MET A 98 -13.85 -53.65 24.12
N PHE A 99 -12.61 -54.00 23.78
CA PHE A 99 -12.29 -55.26 23.10
C PHE A 99 -12.49 -56.49 23.99
N PHE A 100 -12.27 -56.36 25.30
CA PHE A 100 -12.33 -57.49 26.24
C PHE A 100 -13.73 -57.74 26.84
N THR A 101 -14.60 -56.72 26.95
CA THR A 101 -15.94 -56.89 27.56
C THR A 101 -17.01 -57.39 26.60
N ASN A 102 -16.76 -57.41 25.29
CA ASN A 102 -17.72 -57.91 24.29
C ASN A 102 -17.73 -59.45 24.16
N GLY A 103 -16.94 -60.18 24.97
CA GLY A 103 -16.84 -61.63 24.92
C GLY A 103 -17.67 -62.41 25.95
N GLY A 104 -18.53 -61.76 26.75
CA GLY A 104 -19.31 -62.41 27.82
C GLY A 104 -20.83 -62.38 27.58
N GLU A 105 -21.54 -63.45 27.98
CA GLU A 105 -22.99 -63.65 27.81
C GLU A 105 -23.89 -62.62 28.55
N ALA A 106 -23.33 -61.69 29.32
CA ALA A 106 -24.08 -60.62 29.99
C ALA A 106 -23.71 -59.25 29.42
N GLY A 107 -24.61 -58.66 28.64
CA GLY A 107 -24.41 -57.40 27.91
C GLY A 107 -24.07 -56.19 28.80
N GLY A 108 -22.91 -55.57 28.55
CA GLY A 108 -22.44 -54.36 29.24
C GLY A 108 -22.99 -53.03 28.69
N THR A 109 -23.95 -53.06 27.77
CA THR A 109 -24.44 -51.90 26.99
C THR A 109 -24.89 -50.68 27.81
N PRO A 110 -25.58 -50.82 28.97
CA PRO A 110 -26.03 -49.66 29.76
C PRO A 110 -24.88 -48.87 30.42
N ILE A 111 -23.79 -49.55 30.77
CA ILE A 111 -22.63 -48.93 31.44
C ILE A 111 -21.89 -48.01 30.46
N TRP A 112 -21.82 -48.38 29.19
CA TRP A 112 -21.11 -47.61 28.16
C TRP A 112 -21.81 -46.31 27.78
N LEU A 113 -23.14 -46.33 27.68
CA LEU A 113 -23.95 -45.13 27.41
C LEU A 113 -23.87 -44.12 28.57
N MET A 114 -23.83 -44.63 29.80
CA MET A 114 -23.67 -43.83 31.03
C MET A 114 -22.27 -43.20 31.15
N LEU A 115 -21.22 -43.93 30.76
CA LEU A 115 -19.85 -43.41 30.71
C LEU A 115 -19.68 -42.37 29.58
N GLY A 116 -20.35 -42.55 28.44
CA GLY A 116 -20.41 -41.56 27.38
C GLY A 116 -21.06 -40.24 27.81
N THR A 117 -22.11 -40.30 28.64
CA THR A 117 -22.74 -39.09 29.22
C THR A 117 -21.79 -38.38 30.18
N ILE A 118 -21.03 -39.12 31.00
CA ILE A 118 -20.02 -38.56 31.90
C ILE A 118 -18.88 -37.89 31.11
N TYR A 119 -18.45 -38.52 30.01
CA TYR A 119 -17.43 -37.96 29.12
C TYR A 119 -17.87 -36.63 28.47
N ILE A 120 -19.11 -36.59 27.95
CA ILE A 120 -19.73 -35.37 27.38
C ILE A 120 -19.83 -34.26 28.44
N ALA A 121 -20.20 -34.61 29.69
CA ALA A 121 -20.31 -33.66 30.80
C ALA A 121 -18.97 -33.04 31.22
N LEU A 122 -17.84 -33.72 30.96
CA LEU A 122 -16.51 -33.29 31.39
C LEU A 122 -15.77 -32.44 30.35
N ILE A 123 -16.15 -32.54 29.07
CA ILE A 123 -15.48 -31.87 27.95
C ILE A 123 -16.21 -30.61 27.50
N LEU A 124 -17.54 -30.62 27.54
CA LEU A 124 -18.35 -29.52 27.01
C LEU A 124 -18.73 -28.54 28.13
N ASP A 125 -18.63 -27.24 27.85
CA ASP A 125 -19.05 -26.17 28.75
C ASP A 125 -20.26 -25.40 28.20
N GLY A 126 -21.03 -24.74 29.09
CA GLY A 126 -22.14 -23.85 28.73
C GLY A 126 -23.42 -24.54 28.22
N ARG A 127 -24.22 -23.82 27.42
CA ARG A 127 -25.54 -24.26 26.92
C ARG A 127 -25.47 -25.54 26.07
N PHE A 128 -24.32 -25.81 25.46
CA PHE A 128 -24.09 -26.97 24.60
C PHE A 128 -23.87 -28.28 25.37
N ARG A 129 -23.30 -28.21 26.58
CA ARG A 129 -23.23 -29.35 27.51
C ARG A 129 -24.63 -29.91 27.78
N ILE A 130 -25.59 -29.01 27.99
CA ILE A 130 -26.97 -29.37 28.30
C ILE A 130 -27.64 -30.05 27.11
N ALA A 131 -27.50 -29.49 25.90
CA ALA A 131 -28.08 -30.07 24.68
C ALA A 131 -27.54 -31.49 24.39
N MET A 132 -26.23 -31.70 24.51
CA MET A 132 -25.61 -33.01 24.26
C MET A 132 -25.93 -34.04 25.34
N LEU A 133 -26.06 -33.62 26.61
CA LEU A 133 -26.54 -34.49 27.67
C LEU A 133 -27.99 -34.94 27.41
N ILE A 134 -28.86 -34.04 26.93
CA ILE A 134 -30.24 -34.37 26.57
C ILE A 134 -30.28 -35.33 25.38
N MET A 135 -29.54 -35.05 24.32
CA MET A 135 -29.49 -35.91 23.13
C MET A 135 -28.97 -37.31 23.47
N ASN A 136 -27.89 -37.41 24.25
CA ASN A 136 -27.35 -38.71 24.66
C ASN A 136 -28.31 -39.45 25.59
N ALA A 137 -28.98 -38.75 26.51
CA ALA A 137 -30.03 -39.35 27.33
C ALA A 137 -31.19 -39.89 26.46
N ALA A 138 -31.59 -39.17 25.41
CA ALA A 138 -32.61 -39.61 24.48
C ALA A 138 -32.19 -40.85 23.67
N VAL A 139 -30.97 -40.86 23.12
CA VAL A 139 -30.42 -42.02 22.39
C VAL A 139 -30.30 -43.23 23.31
N THR A 140 -29.87 -43.02 24.57
CA THR A 140 -29.80 -44.07 25.59
C THR A 140 -31.19 -44.64 25.89
N ALA A 141 -32.20 -43.77 26.03
CA ALA A 141 -33.57 -44.20 26.27
C ALA A 141 -34.15 -44.98 25.07
N ILE A 142 -33.91 -44.52 23.84
CA ILE A 142 -34.38 -45.18 22.61
C ILE A 142 -33.72 -46.56 22.45
N THR A 143 -32.40 -46.64 22.59
CA THR A 143 -31.66 -47.91 22.50
C THR A 143 -32.08 -48.90 23.59
N TRP A 144 -32.29 -48.42 24.83
CA TRP A 144 -32.81 -49.26 25.91
C TRP A 144 -34.22 -49.77 25.62
N THR A 145 -35.10 -48.90 25.09
CA THR A 145 -36.48 -49.28 24.73
C THR A 145 -36.51 -50.30 23.59
N ILE A 146 -35.72 -50.09 22.52
CA ILE A 146 -35.62 -51.03 21.40
C ILE A 146 -35.08 -52.38 21.88
N GLY A 147 -34.03 -52.38 22.71
CA GLY A 147 -33.46 -53.59 23.27
C GLY A 147 -34.40 -54.34 24.21
N TYR A 148 -35.24 -53.62 24.95
CA TYR A 148 -36.28 -54.22 25.77
C TYR A 148 -37.40 -54.84 24.94
N CYS A 149 -37.84 -54.16 23.87
CA CYS A 149 -38.96 -54.63 23.04
C CYS A 149 -38.58 -55.74 22.05
N ASN A 150 -37.32 -55.85 21.63
CA ASN A 150 -36.87 -56.80 20.61
C ASN A 150 -35.56 -57.49 21.03
N GLN A 151 -35.62 -58.34 22.06
CA GLN A 151 -34.45 -59.04 22.60
C GLN A 151 -33.75 -59.93 21.56
N ASP A 152 -34.50 -60.60 20.69
CA ASP A 152 -33.93 -61.49 19.65
C ASP A 152 -33.15 -60.73 18.56
N LEU A 153 -33.56 -59.48 18.26
CA LEU A 153 -32.86 -58.61 17.31
C LEU A 153 -31.50 -58.19 17.86
N VAL A 154 -31.41 -57.91 19.16
CA VAL A 154 -30.15 -57.54 19.82
C VAL A 154 -29.19 -58.73 19.89
N ILE A 155 -29.70 -59.93 20.16
CA ILE A 155 -28.89 -61.16 20.24
C ILE A 155 -28.36 -61.59 18.87
N SER A 156 -29.17 -61.48 17.80
CA SER A 156 -28.76 -61.82 16.44
C SER A 156 -27.70 -60.84 15.90
N TYR A 157 -27.91 -59.54 16.08
CA TYR A 157 -26.94 -58.52 15.65
C TYR A 157 -25.66 -58.46 16.51
N SER A 158 -25.72 -58.84 17.80
CA SER A 158 -24.51 -58.90 18.65
C SER A 158 -23.61 -60.08 18.30
N ARG A 159 -24.19 -61.21 17.85
CA ARG A 159 -23.44 -62.40 17.42
C ARG A 159 -22.63 -62.20 16.15
N GLU A 160 -23.03 -61.28 15.27
CA GLU A 160 -22.31 -60.98 14.02
C GLU A 160 -21.31 -59.81 14.15
N GLY A 161 -21.17 -59.18 15.32
CA GLY A 161 -20.22 -58.08 15.58
C GLY A 161 -20.56 -56.73 14.91
N ASN A 162 -21.40 -56.70 13.89
CA ASN A 162 -21.57 -55.54 13.00
C ASN A 162 -22.35 -54.34 13.60
N TYR A 163 -23.22 -54.53 14.59
CA TYR A 163 -24.06 -53.43 15.11
C TYR A 163 -23.28 -52.40 15.93
N PHE A 164 -22.36 -52.86 16.78
CA PHE A 164 -21.59 -51.97 17.64
C PHE A 164 -20.48 -51.25 16.87
N ASP A 165 -19.88 -51.92 15.88
CA ASP A 165 -18.86 -51.33 15.03
C ASP A 165 -19.42 -50.22 14.14
N THR A 166 -20.64 -50.40 13.61
CA THR A 166 -21.32 -49.35 12.83
C THR A 166 -21.72 -48.15 13.69
N LEU A 167 -22.28 -48.37 14.88
CA LEU A 167 -22.58 -47.30 15.84
C LEU A 167 -21.33 -46.55 16.30
N ALA A 168 -20.25 -47.26 16.60
CA ALA A 168 -18.96 -46.66 16.95
C ALA A 168 -18.39 -45.85 15.79
N ALA A 169 -18.48 -46.35 14.55
CA ALA A 169 -18.04 -45.63 13.36
C ALA A 169 -18.83 -44.32 13.16
N PHE A 170 -20.16 -44.34 13.29
CA PHE A 170 -20.97 -43.12 13.22
C PHE A 170 -20.62 -42.12 14.32
N PHE A 171 -20.36 -42.60 15.54
CA PHE A 171 -19.93 -41.74 16.65
C PHE A 171 -18.56 -41.10 16.41
N ILE A 172 -17.59 -41.86 15.89
CA ILE A 172 -16.25 -41.37 15.57
C ILE A 172 -16.33 -40.36 14.43
N VAL A 173 -17.03 -40.68 13.34
CA VAL A 173 -17.20 -39.77 12.20
C VAL A 173 -17.93 -38.50 12.62
N GLY A 174 -19.03 -38.62 13.38
CA GLY A 174 -19.75 -37.47 13.93
C GLY A 174 -18.89 -36.61 14.85
N SER A 175 -18.05 -37.22 15.69
CA SER A 175 -17.12 -36.52 16.58
C SER A 175 -16.03 -35.80 15.81
N VAL A 176 -15.48 -36.41 14.75
CA VAL A 176 -14.47 -35.78 13.89
C VAL A 176 -15.06 -34.60 13.12
N ILE A 177 -16.22 -34.77 12.49
CA ILE A 177 -16.93 -33.68 11.79
C ILE A 177 -17.22 -32.53 12.77
N TYR A 178 -17.67 -32.84 13.97
CA TYR A 178 -17.96 -31.83 14.99
C TYR A 178 -16.70 -31.09 15.49
N ILE A 179 -15.57 -31.79 15.69
CA ILE A 179 -14.29 -31.16 16.03
C ILE A 179 -13.83 -30.24 14.90
N LEU A 180 -14.00 -30.64 13.63
CA LEU A 180 -13.68 -29.79 12.49
C LEU A 180 -14.55 -28.53 12.45
N ILE A 181 -15.85 -28.63 12.75
CA ILE A 181 -16.77 -27.49 12.85
C ILE A 181 -16.35 -26.55 13.99
N ILE A 182 -15.98 -27.07 15.17
CA ILE A 182 -15.46 -26.27 16.29
C ILE A 182 -14.14 -25.59 15.93
N PHE A 183 -13.25 -26.30 15.25
CA PHE A 183 -11.97 -25.75 14.85
C PHE A 183 -12.17 -24.59 13.86
N GLN A 184 -13.04 -24.78 12.86
CA GLN A 184 -13.41 -23.72 11.93
C GLN A 184 -14.06 -22.55 12.67
N SER A 185 -15.03 -22.76 13.55
CA SER A 185 -15.70 -21.67 14.26
C SER A 185 -14.75 -20.86 15.14
N ASN A 186 -13.82 -21.52 15.83
CA ASN A 186 -12.79 -20.83 16.62
C ASN A 186 -11.80 -20.05 15.75
N LEU A 187 -11.47 -20.54 14.56
CA LEU A 187 -10.65 -19.79 13.60
C LEU A 187 -11.39 -18.54 13.12
N PHE A 188 -12.67 -18.67 12.76
CA PHE A 188 -13.51 -17.54 12.37
C PHE A 188 -13.66 -16.52 13.50
N SER A 189 -13.92 -16.94 14.73
CA SER A 189 -14.04 -16.03 15.88
C SER A 189 -12.74 -15.30 16.17
N LYS A 190 -11.57 -15.96 16.07
CA LYS A 190 -10.27 -15.29 16.23
C LYS A 190 -10.01 -14.27 15.13
N GLU A 191 -10.38 -14.59 13.90
CA GLU A 191 -10.24 -13.66 12.78
C GLU A 191 -11.11 -12.41 13.00
N GLU A 192 -12.35 -12.60 13.46
CA GLU A 192 -13.27 -11.50 13.76
C GLU A 192 -12.82 -10.66 14.96
N GLU A 193 -12.29 -11.30 16.00
CA GLU A 193 -11.71 -10.63 17.17
C GLU A 193 -10.50 -9.79 16.76
N ASN A 194 -9.61 -10.34 15.93
CA ASN A 194 -8.47 -9.60 15.37
C ASN A 194 -8.91 -8.41 14.50
N LYS A 195 -9.92 -8.58 13.65
CA LYS A 195 -10.49 -7.49 12.84
C LYS A 195 -11.09 -6.39 13.72
N THR A 196 -11.81 -6.79 14.77
CA THR A 196 -12.41 -5.86 15.73
C THR A 196 -11.34 -5.06 16.47
N MET A 197 -10.31 -5.74 16.98
CA MET A 197 -9.17 -5.10 17.65
C MET A 197 -8.42 -4.15 16.72
N HIS A 198 -8.19 -4.55 15.47
CA HIS A 198 -7.56 -3.70 14.47
C HIS A 198 -8.38 -2.43 14.20
N ARG A 199 -9.69 -2.57 13.99
CA ARG A 199 -10.59 -1.42 13.79
C ARG A 199 -10.64 -0.50 15.01
N MET A 200 -10.67 -1.05 16.22
CA MET A 200 -10.63 -0.25 17.44
C MET A 200 -9.32 0.53 17.58
N PHE A 201 -8.19 -0.09 17.23
CA PHE A 201 -6.89 0.58 17.20
C PHE A 201 -6.86 1.73 16.20
N GLU A 202 -7.31 1.48 14.96
CA GLU A 202 -7.40 2.50 13.90
C GLU A 202 -8.29 3.68 14.33
N GLN A 203 -9.47 3.40 14.90
CA GLN A 203 -10.38 4.43 15.41
C GLN A 203 -9.77 5.25 16.54
N THR A 204 -9.01 4.61 17.44
CA THR A 204 -8.34 5.29 18.55
C THR A 204 -7.18 6.14 18.07
N ALA A 205 -6.35 5.63 17.15
CA ALA A 205 -5.26 6.40 16.55
C ALA A 205 -5.80 7.62 15.80
N THR A 206 -6.86 7.45 15.01
CA THR A 206 -7.53 8.55 14.30
C THR A 206 -8.11 9.58 15.27
N ALA A 207 -8.72 9.15 16.39
CA ALA A 207 -9.22 10.06 17.41
C ALA A 207 -8.11 10.89 18.07
N LEU A 208 -6.92 10.30 18.29
CA LEU A 208 -5.75 11.02 18.79
C LEU A 208 -5.26 12.06 17.78
N VAL A 209 -5.20 11.71 16.49
CA VAL A 209 -4.85 12.66 15.42
C VAL A 209 -5.83 13.83 15.37
N ASN A 210 -7.13 13.55 15.39
CA ASN A 210 -8.15 14.60 15.40
C ASN A 210 -8.02 15.53 16.63
N ALA A 211 -7.58 15.00 17.78
CA ALA A 211 -7.32 15.82 18.96
C ALA A 211 -6.09 16.73 18.81
N ILE A 212 -5.05 16.29 18.08
CA ILE A 212 -3.88 17.11 17.73
C ILE A 212 -4.31 18.22 16.77
N ASP A 213 -5.03 17.85 15.70
CA ASP A 213 -5.54 18.78 14.69
C ASP A 213 -6.46 19.86 15.28
N ALA A 214 -7.29 19.51 16.27
CA ALA A 214 -8.13 20.47 16.97
C ALA A 214 -7.31 21.52 17.76
N LYS A 215 -6.06 21.23 18.09
CA LYS A 215 -5.14 22.11 18.83
C LYS A 215 -4.21 22.90 17.90
N ASP A 216 -3.76 22.29 16.81
CA ASP A 216 -2.93 22.89 15.76
C ASP A 216 -3.79 23.21 14.54
N THR A 217 -4.33 24.44 14.54
CA THR A 217 -5.30 24.90 13.52
C THR A 217 -4.74 24.91 12.09
N TYR A 218 -3.43 24.76 11.91
CA TYR A 218 -2.75 24.86 10.61
C TYR A 218 -2.31 23.53 10.03
N THR A 219 -2.49 22.40 10.73
CA THR A 219 -2.04 21.07 10.28
C THR A 219 -3.19 20.09 10.04
N HIS A 220 -4.40 20.56 9.77
CA HIS A 220 -5.54 19.64 9.64
C HIS A 220 -5.33 18.62 8.50
N GLY A 221 -5.40 17.33 8.83
CA GLY A 221 -5.18 16.25 7.88
C GLY A 221 -3.71 15.98 7.51
N HIS A 222 -2.75 16.75 8.05
CA HIS A 222 -1.31 16.61 7.82
C HIS A 222 -0.82 15.20 8.14
N SER A 223 -1.09 14.72 9.36
CA SER A 223 -0.62 13.41 9.82
C SER A 223 -1.16 12.26 8.96
N ALA A 224 -2.38 12.38 8.44
CA ALA A 224 -2.96 11.40 7.54
C ALA A 224 -2.25 11.40 6.18
N ARG A 225 -1.96 12.57 5.61
CA ARG A 225 -1.21 12.68 4.35
C ARG A 225 0.21 12.15 4.48
N VAL A 226 0.93 12.53 5.55
CA VAL A 226 2.26 12.01 5.86
C VAL A 226 2.24 10.48 6.00
N ALA A 227 1.20 9.92 6.63
CA ALA A 227 1.05 8.47 6.75
C ALA A 227 0.85 7.78 5.39
N GLU A 228 0.01 8.34 4.52
CA GLU A 228 -0.19 7.82 3.16
C GLU A 228 1.08 7.92 2.30
N TYR A 229 1.80 9.05 2.34
CA TYR A 229 3.08 9.18 1.62
C TYR A 229 4.13 8.20 2.16
N SER A 230 4.24 8.04 3.48
CA SER A 230 5.18 7.10 4.10
C SER A 230 4.88 5.66 3.69
N LYS A 231 3.60 5.29 3.63
CA LYS A 231 3.14 3.99 3.16
C LYS A 231 3.47 3.77 1.69
N LYS A 232 3.23 4.76 0.82
CA LYS A 232 3.60 4.69 -0.61
C LYS A 232 5.10 4.50 -0.80
N ILE A 233 5.93 5.26 -0.06
CA ILE A 233 7.40 5.10 -0.09
C ILE A 233 7.79 3.67 0.34
N ALA A 234 7.20 3.17 1.43
CA ALA A 234 7.49 1.81 1.92
C ALA A 234 7.09 0.71 0.92
N GLN A 235 5.95 0.87 0.25
CA GLN A 235 5.48 -0.05 -0.79
C GLN A 235 6.44 -0.08 -1.99
N GLU A 236 6.83 1.10 -2.49
CA GLU A 236 7.79 1.20 -3.61
C GLU A 236 9.18 0.68 -3.23
N TYR A 237 9.57 0.77 -1.96
CA TYR A 237 10.80 0.17 -1.45
C TYR A 237 10.71 -1.36 -1.28
N GLY A 238 9.54 -1.99 -1.49
CA GLY A 238 9.36 -3.44 -1.45
C GLY A 238 9.01 -4.01 -0.08
N LYS A 239 8.54 -3.18 0.87
CA LYS A 239 8.10 -3.66 2.19
C LYS A 239 6.85 -4.52 2.09
N SER A 240 6.73 -5.50 2.99
CA SER A 240 5.52 -6.32 3.08
C SER A 240 4.31 -5.48 3.47
N ARG A 241 3.10 -5.97 3.16
CA ARG A 241 1.85 -5.29 3.53
C ARG A 241 1.79 -4.94 5.03
N LYS A 242 2.26 -5.85 5.89
CA LYS A 242 2.26 -5.65 7.35
C LYS A 242 3.21 -4.51 7.75
N GLU A 243 4.41 -4.47 7.19
CA GLU A 243 5.38 -3.39 7.46
C GLU A 243 4.86 -2.04 6.95
N CYS A 244 4.20 -2.03 5.78
CA CYS A 244 3.57 -0.81 5.26
C CYS A 244 2.48 -0.27 6.20
N GLU A 245 1.66 -1.17 6.78
CA GLU A 245 0.65 -0.80 7.78
C GLU A 245 1.30 -0.30 9.08
N GLU A 246 2.38 -0.92 9.55
CA GLU A 246 3.12 -0.45 10.74
C GLU A 246 3.73 0.93 10.51
N ILE A 247 4.34 1.18 9.35
CA ILE A 247 4.89 2.48 8.95
C ILE A 247 3.78 3.53 8.86
N TYR A 248 2.62 3.17 8.29
CA TYR A 248 1.45 4.05 8.22
C TYR A 248 1.03 4.53 9.62
N PHE A 249 0.81 3.62 10.58
CA PHE A 249 0.39 4.03 11.93
C PHE A 249 1.49 4.78 12.70
N THR A 250 2.77 4.46 12.44
CA THR A 250 3.91 5.17 13.03
C THR A 250 3.99 6.61 12.54
N ALA A 251 3.77 6.80 11.23
CA ALA A 251 3.70 8.11 10.60
C ALA A 251 2.46 8.89 11.06
N LEU A 252 1.31 8.22 11.18
CA LEU A 252 0.06 8.86 11.62
C LEU A 252 0.17 9.49 13.02
N LEU A 253 0.97 8.90 13.90
CA LEU A 253 1.16 9.34 15.28
C LEU A 253 2.49 10.05 15.54
N HIS A 254 3.27 10.39 14.51
CA HIS A 254 4.60 10.99 14.66
C HIS A 254 4.58 12.29 15.49
N ASP A 255 3.50 13.05 15.36
CA ASP A 255 3.35 14.38 15.93
C ASP A 255 2.56 14.42 17.25
N VAL A 256 2.24 13.27 17.86
CA VAL A 256 1.39 13.18 19.07
C VAL A 256 1.94 13.96 20.27
N GLY A 257 3.25 14.19 20.31
CA GLY A 257 3.88 15.01 21.34
C GLY A 257 3.49 16.48 21.32
N LYS A 258 2.94 17.01 20.22
CA LYS A 258 2.43 18.40 20.14
C LYS A 258 1.31 18.68 21.16
N ILE A 259 0.66 17.65 21.68
CA ILE A 259 -0.28 17.76 22.81
C ILE A 259 0.38 18.39 24.05
N GLY A 260 1.69 18.18 24.26
CA GLY A 260 2.45 18.75 25.37
C GLY A 260 2.99 20.18 25.13
N VAL A 261 2.90 20.71 23.91
CA VAL A 261 3.43 22.05 23.56
C VAL A 261 2.38 23.14 23.85
N PRO A 262 2.72 24.29 24.45
CA PRO A 262 1.76 25.37 24.70
C PRO A 262 1.07 25.90 23.43
N SER A 263 -0.24 26.16 23.49
CA SER A 263 -1.03 26.61 22.34
C SER A 263 -0.59 27.96 21.76
N ASP A 264 -0.09 28.86 22.61
CA ASP A 264 0.41 30.18 22.19
C ASP A 264 1.70 30.08 21.37
N ILE A 265 2.47 29.01 21.54
CA ILE A 265 3.70 28.75 20.77
C ILE A 265 3.37 28.04 19.47
N ILE A 266 2.55 26.98 19.50
CA ILE A 266 2.24 26.17 18.32
C ILE A 266 1.43 26.93 17.26
N ASN A 267 0.53 27.84 17.69
CA ASN A 267 -0.30 28.65 16.79
C ASN A 267 0.26 30.07 16.57
N LYS A 268 1.53 30.32 16.93
CA LYS A 268 2.11 31.66 16.79
C LYS A 268 2.17 32.10 15.33
N VAL A 269 1.62 33.28 15.04
CA VAL A 269 1.69 33.91 13.72
C VAL A 269 3.06 34.58 13.56
N GLY A 270 3.95 33.98 12.77
CA GLY A 270 5.28 34.51 12.47
C GLY A 270 6.42 33.57 12.88
N LYS A 271 7.65 34.09 12.90
CA LYS A 271 8.82 33.29 13.30
C LYS A 271 8.85 33.09 14.81
N LEU A 272 9.23 31.88 15.22
CA LEU A 272 9.51 31.55 16.61
C LEU A 272 10.85 32.16 17.03
N THR A 273 10.94 32.54 18.30
CA THR A 273 12.22 32.82 18.98
C THR A 273 12.99 31.53 19.21
N ASP A 274 14.29 31.63 19.46
CA ASP A 274 15.13 30.45 19.72
C ASP A 274 14.63 29.69 20.95
N GLU A 275 14.18 30.39 21.99
CA GLU A 275 13.61 29.77 23.20
C GLU A 275 12.29 29.03 22.93
N GLU A 276 11.39 29.62 22.14
CA GLU A 276 10.15 28.98 21.72
C GLU A 276 10.42 27.75 20.84
N TYR A 277 11.44 27.83 19.98
CA TYR A 277 11.85 26.72 19.12
C TYR A 277 12.41 25.54 19.93
N GLU A 278 13.19 25.80 20.98
CA GLU A 278 13.65 24.75 21.91
C GLU A 278 12.50 24.06 22.65
N ILE A 279 11.38 24.74 22.91
CA ILE A 279 10.17 24.11 23.46
C ILE A 279 9.53 23.19 22.42
N ILE A 280 9.42 23.62 21.16
CA ILE A 280 8.87 22.77 20.09
C ILE A 280 9.73 21.52 19.89
N LYS A 281 11.07 21.62 19.94
CA LYS A 281 11.98 20.46 19.81
C LYS A 281 11.78 19.36 20.86
N GLN A 282 11.01 19.61 21.92
CA GLN A 282 10.71 18.61 22.94
C GLN A 282 9.58 17.65 22.53
N HIS A 283 8.76 18.00 21.53
CA HIS A 283 7.62 17.17 21.15
C HIS A 283 8.00 15.73 20.71
N PRO A 284 9.16 15.44 20.08
CA PRO A 284 9.50 14.05 19.75
C PRO A 284 9.64 13.18 21.00
N ALA A 285 10.31 13.70 22.04
CA ALA A 285 10.50 13.01 23.31
C ALA A 285 9.18 12.85 24.08
N LEU A 286 8.33 13.88 24.07
CA LEU A 286 6.99 13.80 24.68
C LEU A 286 6.10 12.79 23.95
N GLY A 287 6.16 12.77 22.62
CA GLY A 287 5.42 11.80 21.81
C GLY A 287 5.87 10.37 22.07
N ALA A 288 7.18 10.14 22.15
CA ALA A 288 7.74 8.86 22.55
C ALA A 288 7.22 8.40 23.91
N GLN A 289 7.25 9.29 24.92
CA GLN A 289 6.74 8.99 26.27
C GLN A 289 5.25 8.62 26.30
N ILE A 290 4.42 9.30 25.48
CA ILE A 290 3.00 8.99 25.35
C ILE A 290 2.82 7.59 24.75
N LEU A 291 3.54 7.29 23.67
CA LEU A 291 3.39 6.04 22.91
C LEU A 291 4.05 4.83 23.58
N GLU A 292 5.06 5.00 24.44
CA GLU A 292 5.70 3.92 25.21
C GLU A 292 4.71 3.13 26.10
N SER A 293 3.57 3.75 26.43
CA SER A 293 2.50 3.09 27.19
C SER A 293 1.76 2.02 26.38
N ILE A 294 1.93 1.97 25.05
CA ILE A 294 1.30 1.00 24.14
C ILE A 294 2.29 -0.14 23.88
N HIS A 295 2.32 -1.13 24.77
CA HIS A 295 3.31 -2.22 24.72
C HIS A 295 3.13 -3.18 23.53
N GLU A 296 1.90 -3.30 23.00
CA GLU A 296 1.56 -4.16 21.88
C GLU A 296 2.08 -3.62 20.53
N CYS A 297 2.36 -2.31 20.44
CA CYS A 297 2.81 -1.64 19.22
C CYS A 297 4.07 -0.79 19.49
N PRO A 298 5.20 -1.41 19.88
CA PRO A 298 6.42 -0.69 20.25
C PRO A 298 7.04 0.09 19.09
N TYR A 299 6.71 -0.28 17.85
CA TYR A 299 7.21 0.36 16.63
C TYR A 299 6.76 1.83 16.51
N LEU A 300 5.60 2.20 17.10
CA LEU A 300 5.03 3.55 17.04
C LEU A 300 5.95 4.63 17.62
N VAL A 301 6.71 4.28 18.67
CA VAL A 301 7.65 5.18 19.34
C VAL A 301 8.72 5.70 18.38
N THR A 302 9.10 4.90 17.40
CA THR A 302 10.20 5.19 16.47
C THR A 302 9.93 6.44 15.64
N GLY A 303 8.71 6.56 15.08
CA GLY A 303 8.32 7.73 14.29
C GLY A 303 8.29 8.97 15.15
N ALA A 304 7.60 8.92 16.29
CA ALA A 304 7.50 10.06 17.18
C ALA A 304 8.87 10.57 17.67
N MET A 305 9.78 9.66 18.03
CA MET A 305 11.07 10.06 18.61
C MET A 305 12.08 10.60 17.59
N TYR A 306 12.10 10.06 16.35
CA TYR A 306 13.23 10.25 15.43
C TYR A 306 12.89 10.88 14.08
N HIS A 307 11.62 11.23 13.79
CA HIS A 307 11.24 11.78 12.47
C HIS A 307 11.90 13.14 12.14
N HIS A 308 12.44 13.85 13.13
CA HIS A 308 13.22 15.09 12.94
C HIS A 308 14.74 14.90 12.96
N GLU A 309 15.22 13.65 13.03
CA GLU A 309 16.63 13.36 12.78
C GLU A 309 16.97 13.60 11.31
N ARG A 310 18.17 14.11 11.06
CA ARG A 310 18.65 14.42 9.70
C ARG A 310 19.75 13.48 9.32
N TYR A 311 19.79 13.05 8.06
CA TYR A 311 20.79 12.09 7.58
C TYR A 311 22.24 12.55 7.80
N ASP A 312 22.49 13.87 7.81
CA ASP A 312 23.78 14.50 8.10
C ASP A 312 24.18 14.54 9.58
N GLY A 313 23.28 14.19 10.50
CA GLY A 313 23.48 14.25 11.95
C GLY A 313 23.21 15.62 12.58
N LYS A 314 22.57 16.56 11.87
CA LYS A 314 22.22 17.89 12.40
C LYS A 314 20.77 17.99 12.89
N GLY A 315 20.06 16.86 12.95
CA GLY A 315 18.67 16.78 13.41
C GLY A 315 18.56 16.70 14.93
N TYR A 316 17.36 16.46 15.42
CA TYR A 316 17.08 16.32 16.86
C TYR A 316 16.11 15.14 17.08
N PRO A 317 16.04 14.56 18.30
CA PRO A 317 16.65 14.98 19.56
C PRO A 317 18.01 14.35 19.91
N LYS A 318 18.46 13.31 19.20
CA LYS A 318 19.68 12.54 19.50
C LYS A 318 20.84 12.84 18.55
N ASN A 319 20.62 13.56 17.44
CA ASN A 319 21.63 13.86 16.42
C ASN A 319 22.19 12.59 15.77
N LEU A 320 21.31 11.62 15.51
CA LEU A 320 21.68 10.38 14.83
C LEU A 320 22.07 10.67 13.37
N LYS A 321 23.00 9.89 12.81
CA LYS A 321 23.55 10.14 11.48
C LYS A 321 23.40 8.93 10.57
N GLY A 322 23.06 9.17 9.32
CA GLY A 322 22.97 8.14 8.29
C GLY A 322 21.99 7.02 8.68
N THR A 323 22.46 5.78 8.60
CA THR A 323 21.67 4.58 8.91
C THR A 323 21.52 4.30 10.41
N ASP A 324 22.15 5.08 11.29
CA ASP A 324 21.88 4.99 12.74
C ASP A 324 20.47 5.49 13.06
N ILE A 325 19.88 6.30 12.17
CA ILE A 325 18.48 6.71 12.23
C ILE A 325 17.61 5.51 11.82
N PRO A 326 16.62 5.12 12.63
CA PRO A 326 15.71 4.04 12.27
C PRO A 326 15.07 4.25 10.90
N GLU A 327 14.99 3.17 10.12
CA GLU A 327 14.49 3.20 8.75
C GLU A 327 13.11 3.87 8.62
N THR A 328 12.16 3.48 9.48
CA THR A 328 10.82 4.08 9.54
C THR A 328 10.86 5.59 9.74
N ALA A 329 11.77 6.10 10.57
CA ALA A 329 11.91 7.53 10.81
C ALA A 329 12.51 8.25 9.59
N ARG A 330 13.46 7.63 8.88
CA ARG A 330 14.01 8.15 7.61
C ARG A 330 12.93 8.27 6.52
N ILE A 331 12.02 7.29 6.45
CA ILE A 331 10.86 7.33 5.54
C ILE A 331 9.92 8.48 5.91
N ILE A 332 9.54 8.58 7.20
CA ILE A 332 8.62 9.62 7.68
C ILE A 332 9.20 11.02 7.48
N ALA A 333 10.50 11.22 7.72
CA ALA A 333 11.16 12.51 7.54
C ALA A 333 11.05 13.06 6.10
N VAL A 334 11.11 12.17 5.10
CA VAL A 334 10.91 12.53 3.69
C VAL A 334 9.44 12.88 3.42
N ALA A 335 8.51 12.06 3.91
CA ALA A 335 7.07 12.26 3.75
C ALA A 335 6.58 13.56 4.43
N ASP A 336 7.03 13.82 5.65
CA ASP A 336 6.72 15.02 6.42
C ASP A 336 7.24 16.28 5.74
N ALA A 337 8.50 16.28 5.28
CA ALA A 337 9.06 17.42 4.57
C ALA A 337 8.32 17.72 3.26
N TYR A 338 7.91 16.68 2.52
CA TYR A 338 7.10 16.85 1.32
C TYR A 338 5.75 17.51 1.65
N ASP A 339 4.98 16.95 2.60
CA ASP A 339 3.69 17.51 2.99
C ASP A 339 3.82 18.94 3.54
N ALA A 340 4.86 19.21 4.33
CA ALA A 340 5.13 20.53 4.86
C ALA A 340 5.44 21.57 3.77
N MET A 341 6.01 21.14 2.64
CA MET A 341 6.24 22.02 1.50
C MET A 341 4.99 22.20 0.63
N THR A 342 4.18 21.15 0.44
CA THR A 342 3.02 21.14 -0.48
C THR A 342 1.69 21.54 0.18
N SER A 343 1.65 21.68 1.50
CA SER A 343 0.47 22.13 2.26
C SER A 343 0.51 23.64 2.57
N LYS A 344 -0.66 24.25 2.78
CA LYS A 344 -0.74 25.65 3.19
C LYS A 344 -0.30 25.81 4.65
N ARG A 345 0.50 26.85 4.94
CA ARG A 345 0.94 27.18 6.30
C ARG A 345 0.52 28.60 6.67
N SER A 346 0.51 28.93 7.96
CA SER A 346 0.11 30.26 8.47
C SER A 346 0.92 31.43 7.87
N TYR A 347 2.14 31.16 7.42
CA TYR A 347 3.11 32.14 6.93
C TYR A 347 3.45 31.98 5.44
N ARG A 348 2.93 30.97 4.74
CA ARG A 348 3.24 30.71 3.33
C ARG A 348 2.17 29.83 2.67
N ASP A 349 1.88 30.11 1.41
CA ASP A 349 1.15 29.18 0.55
C ASP A 349 1.96 27.90 0.25
N ALA A 350 1.27 26.91 -0.31
CA ALA A 350 1.87 25.67 -0.79
C ALA A 350 2.93 25.95 -1.86
N ILE A 351 4.05 25.21 -1.82
CA ILE A 351 5.08 25.27 -2.86
C ILE A 351 4.67 24.35 -4.04
N PRO A 352 4.85 24.80 -5.29
CA PRO A 352 4.69 23.95 -6.48
C PRO A 352 5.57 22.68 -6.44
N GLN A 353 5.02 21.53 -6.87
CA GLN A 353 5.69 20.22 -6.78
C GLN A 353 7.12 20.19 -7.34
N HIS A 354 7.36 20.85 -8.47
CA HIS A 354 8.66 20.83 -9.12
C HIS A 354 9.75 21.51 -8.26
N ILE A 355 9.41 22.59 -7.54
CA ILE A 355 10.32 23.23 -6.58
C ILE A 355 10.55 22.28 -5.40
N VAL A 356 9.49 21.64 -4.91
CA VAL A 356 9.61 20.63 -3.84
C VAL A 356 10.53 19.48 -4.25
N ARG A 357 10.41 19.00 -5.49
CA ARG A 357 11.28 17.99 -6.09
C ARG A 357 12.74 18.47 -6.10
N GLU A 358 13.01 19.70 -6.53
CA GLU A 358 14.36 20.27 -6.50
C GLU A 358 14.94 20.35 -5.09
N GLU A 359 14.13 20.75 -4.10
CA GLU A 359 14.55 20.79 -2.71
C GLU A 359 14.87 19.39 -2.15
N LEU A 360 14.08 18.37 -2.52
CA LEU A 360 14.40 16.98 -2.17
C LEU A 360 15.72 16.52 -2.81
N VAL A 361 15.97 16.88 -4.08
CA VAL A 361 17.24 16.59 -4.77
C VAL A 361 18.42 17.27 -4.06
N LYS A 362 18.30 18.55 -3.69
CA LYS A 362 19.33 19.29 -2.92
C LYS A 362 19.54 18.69 -1.52
N GLY A 363 18.48 18.14 -0.93
CA GLY A 363 18.48 17.51 0.40
C GLY A 363 19.05 16.09 0.46
N LEU A 364 19.38 15.47 -0.69
CA LEU A 364 19.95 14.12 -0.74
C LEU A 364 21.24 14.02 0.07
N ARG A 365 21.34 12.99 0.92
CA ARG A 365 22.48 12.72 1.83
C ARG A 365 22.76 13.81 2.87
N THR A 366 21.95 14.86 2.93
CA THR A 366 22.04 15.91 3.94
C THR A 366 20.86 15.82 4.90
N GLN A 367 19.71 16.36 4.51
CA GLN A 367 18.50 16.23 5.30
C GLN A 367 17.91 14.82 5.17
N PHE A 368 17.92 14.28 3.95
CA PHE A 368 17.18 13.07 3.62
C PHE A 368 18.09 11.90 3.31
N ASP A 369 17.59 10.71 3.63
CA ASP A 369 18.14 9.47 3.12
C ASP A 369 18.02 9.44 1.59
N PRO A 370 19.11 9.19 0.85
CA PRO A 370 19.07 9.13 -0.60
C PRO A 370 18.15 8.04 -1.17
N GLU A 371 17.96 6.91 -0.49
CA GLU A 371 17.11 5.82 -0.96
C GLU A 371 15.63 6.25 -0.95
N PHE A 372 15.14 6.76 0.18
CA PHE A 372 13.75 7.17 0.33
C PHE A 372 13.41 8.47 -0.39
N ALA A 373 14.35 9.43 -0.43
CA ALA A 373 14.15 10.66 -1.18
C ALA A 373 14.08 10.41 -2.70
N LYS A 374 14.88 9.50 -3.25
CA LYS A 374 14.78 9.09 -4.66
C LYS A 374 13.42 8.48 -4.99
N ILE A 375 12.85 7.67 -4.09
CA ILE A 375 11.50 7.11 -4.23
C ILE A 375 10.46 8.23 -4.22
N MET A 376 10.54 9.17 -3.27
CA MET A 376 9.62 10.31 -3.24
C MET A 376 9.72 11.17 -4.51
N ILE A 377 10.94 11.44 -5.01
CA ILE A 377 11.15 12.15 -6.28
C ILE A 377 10.51 11.39 -7.44
N ARG A 378 10.61 10.05 -7.46
CA ARG A 378 9.94 9.23 -8.48
C ARG A 378 8.42 9.30 -8.35
N LEU A 379 7.88 9.26 -7.14
CA LEU A 379 6.45 9.41 -6.89
C LEU A 379 5.94 10.78 -7.38
N ILE A 380 6.71 11.84 -7.14
CA ILE A 380 6.45 13.19 -7.68
C ILE A 380 6.49 13.19 -9.21
N ASP A 381 7.51 12.58 -9.82
CA ASP A 381 7.60 12.49 -11.28
C ASP A 381 6.38 11.74 -11.86
N LEU A 382 5.89 10.70 -11.18
CA LEU A 382 4.70 9.94 -11.61
C LEU A 382 3.37 10.65 -11.32
N ASP A 383 3.33 11.59 -10.38
CA ASP A 383 2.13 12.34 -9.98
C ASP A 383 1.76 13.44 -10.97
N SER A 384 1.57 13.03 -12.23
CA SER A 384 1.25 13.96 -13.30
C SER A 384 -0.10 14.67 -13.09
N GLU A 385 -1.04 14.11 -12.33
CA GLU A 385 -2.35 14.75 -12.07
C GLU A 385 -2.38 15.56 -10.78
N TYR A 386 -1.21 15.77 -10.16
CA TYR A 386 -1.03 16.52 -8.91
C TYR A 386 -1.94 16.03 -7.78
N GLU A 387 -2.12 14.72 -7.69
CA GLU A 387 -2.96 14.06 -6.70
C GLU A 387 -2.34 14.06 -5.30
N MET A 388 -1.01 14.14 -5.22
CA MET A 388 -0.28 14.09 -3.96
C MET A 388 -0.17 15.43 -3.24
N GLN A 389 -0.95 16.46 -3.58
CA GLN A 389 -1.02 17.68 -2.77
C GLN A 389 -2.07 17.56 -1.64
N GLU A 390 -2.03 18.46 -0.67
CA GLU A 390 -3.17 18.75 0.20
C GLU A 390 -4.40 19.09 -0.66
N ARG A 391 -5.21 18.07 -0.93
CA ARG A 391 -6.61 18.25 -1.29
C ARG A 391 -7.32 18.58 0.01
N ILE A 392 -8.21 19.57 0.01
CA ILE A 392 -9.13 19.81 1.13
C ILE A 392 -10.09 18.60 1.18
N ALA A 393 -9.62 17.50 1.75
CA ALA A 393 -10.32 16.22 1.83
C ALA A 393 -11.31 16.30 3.00
N GLY A 394 -12.54 16.68 2.69
CA GLY A 394 -13.57 16.92 3.70
C GLY A 394 -14.77 17.74 3.23
N SER A 395 -14.81 18.13 1.96
CA SER A 395 -16.02 18.63 1.34
C SER A 395 -16.37 17.66 0.19
N ASN A 396 -17.45 16.86 0.23
CA ASN A 396 -18.72 17.39 -0.26
C ASN A 396 -18.59 18.88 -0.42
N MET A 397 -18.21 19.36 -1.60
CA MET A 397 -17.95 20.76 -1.86
C MET A 397 -19.27 21.54 -1.77
N THR A 398 -19.90 21.58 -0.60
CA THR A 398 -20.36 22.82 -0.03
C THR A 398 -19.10 23.55 0.41
N ALA A 399 -18.39 24.17 -0.54
CA ALA A 399 -17.54 25.31 -0.21
C ALA A 399 -18.41 26.28 0.61
N PRO A 400 -18.10 26.59 1.89
CA PRO A 400 -18.93 27.52 2.66
C PRO A 400 -18.68 28.98 2.30
N LEU A 401 -17.85 29.27 1.29
CA LEU A 401 -17.70 30.62 0.77
C LEU A 401 -17.78 30.57 -0.75
N GLY A 402 -18.85 31.15 -1.28
CA GLY A 402 -18.83 31.58 -2.65
C GLY A 402 -17.68 32.55 -2.90
N ILE A 403 -17.21 32.62 -4.13
CA ILE A 403 -16.25 33.62 -4.57
C ILE A 403 -17.01 34.84 -5.09
N HIS A 404 -16.67 36.02 -4.58
CA HIS A 404 -17.17 37.27 -5.12
C HIS A 404 -16.17 37.82 -6.13
N CYS A 405 -16.58 37.95 -7.39
CA CYS A 405 -15.71 38.36 -8.48
C CYS A 405 -16.07 39.77 -8.93
N GLY A 406 -15.29 40.78 -8.53
CA GLY A 406 -15.47 42.13 -9.07
C GLY A 406 -15.06 42.22 -10.53
N THR A 407 -13.93 41.59 -10.88
CA THR A 407 -13.45 41.42 -12.26
C THR A 407 -12.98 39.99 -12.49
N ILE A 408 -12.79 39.60 -13.76
CA ILE A 408 -12.51 38.22 -14.22
C ILE A 408 -11.26 37.55 -13.64
N TYR A 409 -10.37 38.29 -12.97
CA TYR A 409 -9.17 37.75 -12.32
C TYR A 409 -9.05 38.18 -10.86
N ASP A 410 -10.08 38.84 -10.32
CA ASP A 410 -10.08 39.35 -8.96
C ASP A 410 -10.12 38.20 -7.95
N ASN A 411 -11.00 37.23 -8.20
CA ASN A 411 -11.04 35.95 -7.50
C ASN A 411 -11.27 34.82 -8.49
N CYS A 412 -10.51 33.74 -8.33
CA CYS A 412 -10.63 32.53 -9.13
C CYS A 412 -10.68 31.33 -8.19
N THR A 413 -11.42 30.29 -8.56
CA THR A 413 -11.32 29.00 -7.85
C THR A 413 -9.93 28.38 -8.08
N ASP A 414 -9.52 27.47 -7.21
CA ASP A 414 -8.46 26.53 -7.56
C ASP A 414 -8.85 25.78 -8.85
N GLY A 415 -7.86 25.44 -9.68
CA GLY A 415 -8.07 24.79 -10.96
C GLY A 415 -8.41 23.32 -10.81
N VAL A 416 -9.50 22.88 -11.43
CA VAL A 416 -9.83 21.45 -11.57
C VAL A 416 -9.03 20.90 -12.75
N VAL A 417 -8.17 19.90 -12.51
CA VAL A 417 -7.38 19.24 -13.56
C VAL A 417 -8.31 18.52 -14.53
N ILE A 418 -8.13 18.75 -15.84
CA ILE A 418 -8.89 18.10 -16.90
C ILE A 418 -8.09 16.91 -17.43
N THR A 419 -8.56 15.70 -17.11
CA THR A 419 -7.92 14.43 -17.45
C THR A 419 -8.75 13.65 -18.47
N ARG A 420 -8.41 12.37 -18.70
CA ARG A 420 -9.23 11.46 -19.53
C ARG A 420 -10.53 11.03 -18.84
N LYS A 421 -10.59 11.19 -17.53
CA LYS A 421 -11.81 11.03 -16.74
C LYS A 421 -12.60 12.33 -16.84
N LYS A 422 -13.90 12.21 -17.04
CA LYS A 422 -14.76 13.38 -17.17
C LYS A 422 -14.93 14.04 -15.80
N ALA A 423 -14.63 15.34 -15.73
CA ALA A 423 -14.90 16.18 -14.57
C ALA A 423 -16.26 16.87 -14.76
N SER A 424 -17.16 16.70 -13.80
CA SER A 424 -18.47 17.33 -13.76
C SER A 424 -18.49 18.39 -12.66
N ILE A 425 -18.70 19.65 -13.05
CA ILE A 425 -18.66 20.81 -12.16
C ILE A 425 -20.04 21.46 -12.16
N SER A 426 -20.63 21.66 -10.98
CA SER A 426 -21.92 22.36 -10.83
C SER A 426 -21.80 23.53 -9.87
N PHE A 427 -22.47 24.64 -10.14
CA PHE A 427 -22.45 25.82 -9.27
C PHE A 427 -23.61 26.77 -9.57
N CYS A 428 -23.83 27.72 -8.66
CA CYS A 428 -24.77 28.82 -8.82
C CYS A 428 -24.04 30.16 -8.94
N SER A 429 -24.64 31.12 -9.65
CA SER A 429 -24.17 32.50 -9.73
C SER A 429 -25.28 33.50 -9.45
N LEU A 430 -24.93 34.56 -8.73
CA LEU A 430 -25.77 35.73 -8.43
C LEU A 430 -25.08 37.00 -8.95
N PRO A 431 -25.80 37.92 -9.62
CA PRO A 431 -25.25 39.21 -10.03
C PRO A 431 -25.11 40.17 -8.83
N ASP A 432 -24.07 41.01 -8.85
CA ASP A 432 -23.86 42.05 -7.86
C ASP A 432 -24.95 43.13 -7.92
N LYS A 433 -25.19 43.80 -6.78
CA LYS A 433 -26.18 44.88 -6.70
C LYS A 433 -25.82 46.03 -7.64
N GLY A 434 -26.70 46.31 -8.61
CA GLY A 434 -26.56 47.41 -9.56
C GLY A 434 -26.07 47.00 -10.95
N PHE A 435 -25.78 45.70 -11.14
CA PHE A 435 -25.45 45.12 -12.44
C PHE A 435 -26.57 44.19 -12.93
N THR A 436 -26.69 44.05 -14.24
CA THR A 436 -27.68 43.16 -14.85
C THR A 436 -27.11 41.75 -15.00
N ALA A 437 -27.97 40.73 -15.04
CA ALA A 437 -27.53 39.35 -15.26
C ALA A 437 -26.75 39.17 -16.59
N GLU A 438 -26.98 40.04 -17.58
CA GLU A 438 -26.27 40.03 -18.87
C GLU A 438 -24.82 40.56 -18.76
N ASP A 439 -24.54 41.43 -17.79
CA ASP A 439 -23.19 41.94 -17.51
C ASP A 439 -22.41 41.03 -16.54
N CYS A 440 -23.12 40.11 -15.86
CA CYS A 440 -22.64 39.28 -14.75
C CYS A 440 -22.50 37.81 -15.13
N ILE A 441 -21.75 37.54 -16.21
CA ILE A 441 -21.62 36.18 -16.76
C ILE A 441 -20.37 35.51 -16.17
N PRO A 442 -20.51 34.36 -15.49
CA PRO A 442 -19.35 33.58 -15.07
C PRO A 442 -18.50 33.16 -16.26
N THR A 443 -17.21 33.05 -16.04
CA THR A 443 -16.24 32.71 -17.06
C THR A 443 -15.36 31.56 -16.59
N LEU A 444 -15.24 30.55 -17.44
CA LEU A 444 -14.28 29.48 -17.26
C LEU A 444 -12.94 29.93 -17.83
N VAL A 445 -11.89 29.84 -17.03
CA VAL A 445 -10.51 30.05 -17.45
C VAL A 445 -9.89 28.68 -17.63
N ILE A 446 -9.50 28.35 -18.86
CA ILE A 446 -8.76 27.13 -19.20
C ILE A 446 -7.29 27.49 -19.29
N PHE A 447 -6.46 26.91 -18.44
CA PHE A 447 -5.06 27.32 -18.29
C PHE A 447 -4.14 26.18 -17.87
N ASP A 448 -2.85 26.47 -17.90
CA ASP A 448 -1.78 25.63 -17.37
C ASP A 448 -0.93 26.47 -16.42
N SER A 449 -0.57 25.88 -15.30
CA SER A 449 0.28 26.46 -14.26
C SER A 449 0.81 25.32 -13.40
N LEU A 450 1.98 25.49 -12.82
CA LEU A 450 2.62 24.46 -11.99
C LEU A 450 1.98 24.27 -10.61
N ASP A 451 1.15 25.21 -10.17
CA ASP A 451 0.44 25.18 -8.89
C ASP A 451 -1.09 25.05 -9.03
N GLY A 452 -1.58 24.82 -10.26
CA GLY A 452 -3.01 24.71 -10.56
C GLY A 452 -3.83 26.00 -10.34
N ARG A 453 -3.19 27.19 -10.31
CA ARG A 453 -3.87 28.48 -10.06
C ARG A 453 -3.73 29.49 -11.19
N VAL A 454 -4.66 30.45 -11.21
CA VAL A 454 -4.73 31.50 -12.23
C VAL A 454 -3.81 32.66 -11.84
N HIS A 455 -2.79 32.94 -12.68
CA HIS A 455 -1.79 33.98 -12.46
C HIS A 455 -1.61 34.88 -13.69
N PRO A 456 -2.57 35.77 -13.97
CA PRO A 456 -2.57 36.56 -15.20
C PRO A 456 -1.37 37.51 -15.24
N GLY A 457 -0.65 37.51 -16.37
CA GLY A 457 0.56 38.34 -16.55
C GLY A 457 1.85 37.75 -15.97
N GLU A 458 1.79 36.57 -15.34
CA GLU A 458 2.96 35.85 -14.82
C GLU A 458 3.53 34.81 -15.81
N GLU A 459 3.38 35.01 -17.12
CA GLU A 459 3.77 34.00 -18.13
C GLU A 459 5.29 33.74 -18.14
N LYS A 460 6.07 34.71 -17.65
CA LYS A 460 7.54 34.63 -17.53
C LYS A 460 8.02 34.19 -16.15
N ASN A 461 7.11 34.06 -15.18
CA ASN A 461 7.48 33.62 -13.84
C ASN A 461 7.82 32.12 -13.90
N LYS A 462 9.08 31.77 -13.62
CA LYS A 462 9.57 30.40 -13.70
C LYS A 462 8.95 29.48 -12.64
N ASP A 463 8.47 30.05 -11.55
CA ASP A 463 7.92 29.29 -10.42
C ASP A 463 6.46 28.85 -10.66
N VAL A 464 5.77 29.53 -11.58
CA VAL A 464 4.34 29.30 -11.86
C VAL A 464 4.14 28.81 -13.30
N LEU A 465 4.88 29.40 -14.26
CA LEU A 465 4.77 29.15 -15.70
C LEU A 465 3.31 29.14 -16.20
N TYR A 466 2.58 30.18 -15.81
CA TYR A 466 1.18 30.37 -16.18
C TYR A 466 1.02 30.53 -17.69
N TYR A 467 0.02 29.85 -18.24
CA TYR A 467 -0.34 29.93 -19.64
C TYR A 467 -1.85 29.76 -19.81
N GLU A 468 -2.54 30.82 -20.22
CA GLU A 468 -3.96 30.79 -20.52
C GLU A 468 -4.20 30.19 -21.91
N TYR A 469 -4.97 29.11 -21.99
CA TYR A 469 -5.40 28.52 -23.26
C TYR A 469 -6.58 29.30 -23.84
N ALA A 470 -7.64 29.41 -23.05
CA ALA A 470 -8.89 30.02 -23.48
C ALA A 470 -9.73 30.48 -22.29
N ARG A 471 -10.59 31.45 -22.54
CA ARG A 471 -11.68 31.85 -21.66
C ARG A 471 -13.02 31.53 -22.33
N ILE A 472 -13.90 30.87 -21.60
CA ILE A 472 -15.24 30.51 -22.07
C ILE A 472 -16.24 31.19 -21.15
N LYS A 473 -16.86 32.26 -21.63
CA LYS A 473 -18.02 32.85 -20.95
C LYS A 473 -19.21 31.90 -21.11
N LEU A 474 -20.04 31.79 -20.06
CA LEU A 474 -21.16 30.85 -20.06
C LEU A 474 -22.35 31.27 -20.94
N ASP A 475 -22.26 32.43 -21.60
CA ASP A 475 -23.12 32.82 -22.73
C ASP A 475 -22.73 32.14 -24.07
N GLY A 476 -21.58 31.47 -24.10
CA GLY A 476 -21.01 30.83 -25.28
C GLY A 476 -19.90 31.63 -25.96
N THR A 477 -19.53 32.82 -25.46
CA THR A 477 -18.42 33.61 -25.99
C THR A 477 -17.09 32.96 -25.63
N VAL A 478 -16.30 32.58 -26.63
CA VAL A 478 -14.98 31.97 -26.46
C VAL A 478 -13.89 32.95 -26.85
N THR A 479 -12.93 33.20 -25.96
CA THR A 479 -11.69 33.94 -26.24
C THR A 479 -10.53 32.95 -26.16
N ALA A 480 -10.00 32.53 -27.31
CA ALA A 480 -8.99 31.47 -27.37
C ALA A 480 -7.67 32.04 -27.93
N ASN A 481 -6.75 32.42 -27.03
CA ASN A 481 -5.47 33.04 -27.40
C ASN A 481 -4.29 32.06 -27.35
N GLY A 482 -4.40 30.98 -26.57
CA GLY A 482 -3.32 30.03 -26.32
C GLY A 482 -3.50 28.66 -26.96
N VAL A 483 -4.51 28.48 -27.80
CA VAL A 483 -4.83 27.21 -28.50
C VAL A 483 -4.52 27.31 -29.99
N ARG A 484 -4.28 26.16 -30.65
CA ARG A 484 -4.07 26.11 -32.10
C ARG A 484 -5.36 26.39 -32.87
N GLU A 485 -6.45 25.81 -32.39
CA GLU A 485 -7.77 25.93 -32.98
C GLU A 485 -8.83 25.73 -31.90
N HIS A 486 -10.01 26.32 -32.09
CA HIS A 486 -11.17 26.04 -31.26
C HIS A 486 -12.42 25.89 -32.12
N ARG A 487 -13.36 25.08 -31.64
CA ARG A 487 -14.65 24.88 -32.31
C ARG A 487 -15.78 25.01 -31.31
N TYR A 488 -16.70 25.92 -31.61
CA TYR A 488 -17.95 26.09 -30.90
C TYR A 488 -19.06 25.30 -31.59
N LYS A 489 -19.88 24.59 -30.82
CA LYS A 489 -21.08 23.91 -31.31
C LYS A 489 -22.26 24.18 -30.39
N ASP A 490 -23.31 24.75 -30.97
CA ASP A 490 -24.60 24.91 -30.31
C ASP A 490 -25.37 23.58 -30.35
N CYS A 491 -25.79 23.07 -29.18
CA CYS A 491 -26.47 21.79 -29.04
C CYS A 491 -27.99 21.96 -28.79
N GLY A 492 -28.49 23.20 -28.74
CA GLY A 492 -29.92 23.51 -28.62
C GLY A 492 -30.33 24.19 -27.32
N GLU A 493 -31.62 24.53 -27.23
CA GLU A 493 -32.24 25.15 -26.05
C GLU A 493 -32.67 24.07 -25.04
N ASN A 494 -32.56 24.39 -23.75
CA ASN A 494 -32.94 23.47 -22.67
C ASN A 494 -34.43 23.68 -22.33
N GLU A 495 -35.30 22.70 -22.62
CA GLU A 495 -36.77 22.82 -22.55
C GLU A 495 -37.36 22.93 -21.11
N ASN A 496 -36.53 22.89 -20.07
CA ASN A 496 -36.96 23.00 -18.67
C ASN A 496 -36.95 24.47 -18.18
N SER A 497 -37.88 25.29 -18.67
CA SER A 497 -38.06 26.67 -18.19
C SER A 497 -38.86 26.73 -16.88
N VAL A 498 -38.19 27.05 -15.77
CA VAL A 498 -38.78 27.40 -14.46
C VAL A 498 -38.72 28.94 -14.30
N PRO A 499 -39.63 29.62 -13.55
CA PRO A 499 -39.73 31.08 -13.55
C PRO A 499 -38.45 31.80 -13.11
N GLU A 500 -38.28 33.04 -13.58
CA GLU A 500 -37.15 33.95 -13.30
C GLU A 500 -36.82 34.04 -11.80
N THR A 501 -35.80 33.29 -11.38
CA THR A 501 -35.04 33.57 -10.16
C THR A 501 -33.75 34.27 -10.55
N ALA A 502 -33.31 35.23 -9.74
CA ALA A 502 -32.07 36.00 -9.95
C ALA A 502 -30.77 35.16 -9.87
N GLU A 503 -30.90 33.91 -9.42
CA GLU A 503 -29.80 32.93 -9.28
C GLU A 503 -29.82 31.98 -10.47
N GLU A 504 -28.73 31.90 -11.23
CA GLU A 504 -28.57 30.94 -12.33
C GLU A 504 -27.70 29.75 -11.91
N SER A 505 -28.08 28.56 -12.37
CA SER A 505 -27.36 27.31 -12.11
C SER A 505 -26.64 26.84 -13.37
N TYR A 506 -25.36 26.46 -13.23
CA TYR A 506 -24.51 26.00 -14.33
C TYR A 506 -24.01 24.59 -14.07
N PHE A 507 -23.92 23.82 -15.15
CA PHE A 507 -23.31 22.49 -15.15
C PHE A 507 -22.29 22.40 -16.28
N VAL A 508 -21.05 22.05 -15.94
CA VAL A 508 -19.91 22.03 -16.85
C VAL A 508 -19.29 20.64 -16.82
N GLU A 509 -19.19 20.00 -17.97
CA GLU A 509 -18.44 18.75 -18.15
C GLU A 509 -17.14 19.07 -18.89
N ALA A 510 -15.99 18.71 -18.33
CA ALA A 510 -14.69 18.88 -18.95
C ALA A 510 -13.97 17.54 -19.06
N VAL A 511 -13.44 17.25 -20.25
CA VAL A 511 -12.64 16.04 -20.50
C VAL A 511 -11.55 16.33 -21.51
N ARG A 512 -10.41 15.66 -21.33
CA ARG A 512 -9.24 15.82 -22.19
C ARG A 512 -8.81 14.48 -22.75
N ASN A 513 -8.40 14.49 -24.00
CA ASN A 513 -7.62 13.41 -24.59
C ASN A 513 -6.46 13.98 -25.40
N ARG A 514 -5.23 13.63 -25.00
CA ARG A 514 -3.98 14.14 -25.59
C ARG A 514 -3.97 15.67 -25.71
N ASP A 515 -3.98 16.18 -26.93
CA ASP A 515 -3.92 17.59 -27.32
C ASP A 515 -5.30 18.25 -27.47
N HIS A 516 -6.40 17.58 -27.12
CA HIS A 516 -7.75 18.13 -27.25
C HIS A 516 -8.50 18.13 -25.92
N VAL A 517 -9.15 19.25 -25.62
CA VAL A 517 -10.05 19.43 -24.47
C VAL A 517 -11.45 19.68 -24.99
N LEU A 518 -12.44 18.95 -24.46
CA LEU A 518 -13.86 19.20 -24.66
C LEU A 518 -14.43 19.78 -23.37
N VAL A 519 -15.05 20.96 -23.48
CA VAL A 519 -15.84 21.57 -22.42
C VAL A 519 -17.28 21.66 -22.90
N LYS A 520 -18.18 20.99 -22.21
CA LYS A 520 -19.62 21.05 -22.47
C LYS A 520 -20.29 21.81 -21.35
N VAL A 521 -21.01 22.86 -21.70
CA VAL A 521 -21.71 23.72 -20.75
C VAL A 521 -23.20 23.53 -20.95
N THR A 522 -23.88 23.23 -19.85
CA THR A 522 -25.34 23.16 -19.75
C THR A 522 -25.80 24.28 -18.84
N THR A 523 -26.55 25.21 -19.42
CA THR A 523 -27.22 26.31 -18.71
C THR A 523 -28.73 26.08 -18.71
N ARG A 524 -29.48 26.94 -18.03
CA ARG A 524 -30.96 26.92 -18.09
C ARG A 524 -31.53 27.17 -19.48
N ARG A 525 -30.81 27.91 -20.34
CA ARG A 525 -31.31 28.36 -21.65
C ARG A 525 -30.68 27.59 -22.80
N LYS A 526 -29.44 27.16 -22.64
CA LYS A 526 -28.60 26.69 -23.75
C LYS A 526 -27.67 25.56 -23.33
N ILE A 527 -27.46 24.63 -24.26
CA ILE A 527 -26.41 23.62 -24.17
C ILE A 527 -25.42 23.87 -25.31
N PHE A 528 -24.14 23.98 -24.98
CA PHE A 528 -23.11 24.13 -26.01
C PHE A 528 -21.83 23.40 -25.66
N GLU A 529 -21.06 23.08 -26.68
CA GLU A 529 -19.79 22.38 -26.60
C GLU A 529 -18.69 23.26 -27.18
N VAL A 530 -17.57 23.36 -26.47
CA VAL A 530 -16.35 24.02 -26.93
C VAL A 530 -15.25 22.97 -26.97
N VAL A 531 -14.64 22.79 -28.14
CA VAL A 531 -13.48 21.92 -28.31
C VAL A 531 -12.26 22.80 -28.54
N LEU A 532 -11.21 22.57 -27.76
CA LEU A 532 -9.96 23.31 -27.78
C LEU A 532 -8.83 22.37 -28.21
N ALA A 533 -8.13 22.71 -29.30
CA ALA A 533 -6.88 22.04 -29.68
C ALA A 533 -5.71 22.73 -28.99
N LEU A 534 -5.23 22.12 -27.91
CA LEU A 534 -4.09 22.58 -27.14
C LEU A 534 -2.82 22.66 -28.01
N PRO A 535 -1.87 23.54 -27.65
CA PRO A 535 -0.62 23.69 -28.38
C PRO A 535 0.32 22.50 -28.24
N ASP A 536 0.13 21.63 -27.24
CA ASP A 536 0.98 20.47 -26.96
C ASP A 536 0.22 19.38 -26.17
N THR A 537 0.69 18.13 -26.23
CA THR A 537 0.14 16.97 -25.52
C THR A 537 0.55 16.89 -24.05
N SER A 538 1.69 17.46 -23.68
CA SER A 538 2.37 17.28 -22.39
C SER A 538 2.00 18.30 -21.31
N ARG A 539 1.47 19.47 -21.71
CA ARG A 539 1.07 20.49 -20.73
C ARG A 539 -0.17 20.09 -19.96
N TYR A 540 -0.36 20.57 -18.74
CA TYR A 540 -1.62 20.37 -18.02
C TYR A 540 -2.72 21.25 -18.59
N ALA A 541 -3.97 20.90 -18.29
CA ALA A 541 -5.12 21.72 -18.58
C ALA A 541 -5.97 21.74 -17.32
N HIS A 542 -6.17 22.91 -16.75
CA HIS A 542 -7.01 23.15 -15.59
C HIS A 542 -8.19 24.01 -16.03
N VAL A 543 -9.34 23.83 -15.37
CA VAL A 543 -10.48 24.73 -15.45
C VAL A 543 -10.67 25.42 -14.10
N SER A 544 -10.60 26.75 -14.10
CA SER A 544 -10.96 27.58 -12.95
C SER A 544 -12.20 28.40 -13.29
N ILE A 545 -13.00 28.71 -12.28
CA ILE A 545 -14.19 29.54 -12.41
C ILE A 545 -13.86 30.93 -11.87
N SER A 546 -14.22 31.94 -12.66
CA SER A 546 -14.26 33.34 -12.23
C SER A 546 -15.46 34.03 -12.87
N GLY A 547 -15.53 35.35 -12.84
CA GLY A 547 -16.59 36.11 -13.47
C GLY A 547 -16.40 37.60 -13.27
N GLN A 548 -17.38 38.38 -13.72
CA GLN A 548 -17.37 39.83 -13.57
C GLN A 548 -18.65 40.25 -12.87
N HIS A 549 -18.53 41.03 -11.80
CA HIS A 549 -19.64 41.51 -10.99
C HIS A 549 -20.61 40.40 -10.54
N CYS A 550 -20.10 39.24 -10.13
CA CYS A 550 -20.93 38.11 -9.72
C CYS A 550 -20.38 37.36 -8.51
N GLU A 551 -21.30 36.83 -7.71
CA GLU A 551 -21.03 35.92 -6.60
C GLU A 551 -21.33 34.48 -7.03
N ILE A 552 -20.31 33.61 -6.99
CA ILE A 552 -20.41 32.21 -7.40
C ILE A 552 -20.33 31.33 -6.17
N HIS A 553 -21.30 30.44 -5.95
CA HIS A 553 -21.37 29.60 -4.75
C HIS A 553 -21.91 28.19 -5.05
N ASN A 554 -21.96 27.33 -4.03
CA ASN A 554 -22.39 25.92 -4.14
C ASN A 554 -21.62 25.12 -5.21
N ILE A 555 -20.32 25.39 -5.35
CA ILE A 555 -19.49 24.76 -6.37
C ILE A 555 -19.22 23.31 -5.97
N THR A 556 -19.70 22.35 -6.75
CA THR A 556 -19.46 20.91 -6.58
C THR A 556 -18.67 20.35 -7.74
N VAL A 557 -17.65 19.53 -7.45
CA VAL A 557 -16.80 18.87 -8.46
C VAL A 557 -16.85 17.36 -8.24
N GLU A 558 -17.22 16.63 -9.28
CA GLU A 558 -17.23 15.16 -9.32
C GLU A 558 -16.36 14.69 -10.50
N THR A 559 -15.67 13.57 -10.36
CA THR A 559 -14.85 12.98 -11.43
C THR A 559 -15.26 11.53 -11.64
N ASP A 560 -15.48 11.15 -12.89
CA ASP A 560 -15.88 9.79 -13.25
C ASP A 560 -14.77 8.78 -12.88
N GLU A 561 -15.17 7.56 -12.49
CA GLU A 561 -14.21 6.48 -12.19
C GLU A 561 -13.48 5.96 -13.44
N HIS A 562 -14.14 6.02 -14.60
CA HIS A 562 -13.69 5.41 -15.85
C HIS A 562 -13.25 6.46 -16.88
N GLU A 563 -12.27 6.11 -17.72
CA GLU A 563 -11.83 6.98 -18.82
C GLU A 563 -12.89 7.12 -19.91
N THR A 564 -13.02 8.33 -20.46
CA THR A 564 -13.90 8.60 -21.58
C THR A 564 -13.25 8.12 -22.89
N PRO A 565 -13.97 7.39 -23.76
CA PRO A 565 -13.44 6.98 -25.05
C PRO A 565 -12.99 8.15 -25.91
N ALA A 566 -11.87 7.98 -26.63
CA ALA A 566 -11.26 9.00 -27.46
C ALA A 566 -12.20 9.60 -28.52
N GLU A 567 -13.12 8.79 -29.04
CA GLU A 567 -14.07 9.12 -30.10
C GLU A 567 -15.07 10.21 -29.69
N VAL A 568 -15.26 10.43 -28.39
CA VAL A 568 -16.16 11.45 -27.85
C VAL A 568 -15.62 12.86 -28.14
N ILE A 569 -14.30 13.04 -28.18
CA ILE A 569 -13.68 14.34 -28.45
C ILE A 569 -13.40 14.45 -29.97
N PRO A 570 -14.14 15.29 -30.68
CA PRO A 570 -13.98 15.42 -32.12
C PRO A 570 -12.68 16.16 -32.40
N ARG A 571 -11.86 15.57 -33.28
CA ARG A 571 -10.56 16.14 -33.65
C ARG A 571 -10.76 17.36 -34.54
N ILE A 572 -10.17 18.48 -34.16
CA ILE A 572 -10.30 19.75 -34.90
C ILE A 572 -8.98 20.24 -35.49
N ALA A 573 -7.84 19.73 -35.03
CA ALA A 573 -6.52 20.05 -35.58
C ALA A 573 -5.71 18.78 -35.90
N GLU A 574 -4.64 18.91 -36.70
CA GLU A 574 -3.70 17.82 -36.98
C GLU A 574 -3.01 17.32 -35.70
N GLU A 575 -2.55 16.07 -35.73
CA GLU A 575 -1.87 15.45 -34.59
C GLU A 575 -0.48 16.04 -34.42
N ILE A 576 -0.19 16.49 -33.21
CA ILE A 576 1.15 16.93 -32.84
C ILE A 576 1.99 15.66 -32.73
N SER A 577 2.99 15.55 -33.60
CA SER A 577 4.00 14.51 -33.53
C SER A 577 5.35 15.12 -33.88
N TYR A 578 6.30 14.90 -32.98
CA TYR A 578 7.67 15.39 -33.10
C TYR A 578 8.57 14.44 -33.89
N THR A 579 8.11 13.22 -34.19
CA THR A 579 8.87 12.18 -34.90
C THR A 579 8.31 11.82 -36.26
N LYS A 580 7.10 12.27 -36.64
CA LYS A 580 6.42 11.92 -37.90
C LYS A 580 7.26 12.18 -39.16
N ASN A 581 8.06 13.25 -39.15
CA ASN A 581 8.93 13.63 -40.28
C ASN A 581 10.41 13.29 -40.04
N CYS A 582 10.74 12.61 -38.95
CA CYS A 582 12.11 12.20 -38.65
C CYS A 582 12.44 10.88 -39.35
N PRO A 583 13.70 10.66 -39.76
CA PRO A 583 14.13 9.36 -40.25
C PRO A 583 13.97 8.28 -39.16
N THR A 584 13.62 7.08 -39.58
CA THR A 584 13.54 5.90 -38.71
C THR A 584 14.83 5.09 -38.87
N GLY A 585 15.48 4.77 -37.75
CA GLY A 585 16.69 3.96 -37.72
C GLY A 585 16.42 2.46 -37.66
N ASP A 586 17.31 1.73 -37.00
CA ASP A 586 17.17 0.28 -36.76
C ASP A 586 16.05 -0.03 -35.75
N VAL A 587 15.75 0.93 -34.87
CA VAL A 587 14.68 0.86 -33.87
C VAL A 587 13.65 1.97 -34.17
N PRO A 588 12.33 1.68 -34.08
CA PRO A 588 11.30 2.69 -34.30
C PRO A 588 11.46 3.91 -33.41
N ASN A 589 11.11 5.09 -33.94
CA ASN A 589 11.09 6.34 -33.19
C ASN A 589 10.10 6.26 -32.02
N VAL A 590 10.39 7.00 -30.96
CA VAL A 590 9.61 6.99 -29.71
C VAL A 590 9.30 8.41 -29.31
N GLU A 591 8.03 8.67 -29.03
CA GLU A 591 7.54 9.90 -28.38
C GLU A 591 7.11 9.54 -26.96
N VAL A 592 7.55 10.33 -25.99
CA VAL A 592 7.31 10.08 -24.58
C VAL A 592 6.63 11.31 -23.99
N ASP A 593 5.30 11.31 -23.99
CA ASP A 593 4.47 12.45 -23.57
C ASP A 593 4.52 12.75 -22.07
N GLY A 594 4.94 11.77 -21.27
CA GLY A 594 5.05 11.85 -19.83
C GLY A 594 5.98 10.75 -19.30
N PRO A 595 6.28 10.76 -18.00
CA PRO A 595 7.42 10.04 -17.46
C PRO A 595 7.27 8.53 -17.69
N ARG A 596 8.12 8.00 -18.57
CA ARG A 596 8.20 6.58 -18.93
C ARG A 596 6.90 5.97 -19.49
N LEU A 597 5.98 6.79 -20.00
CA LEU A 597 4.74 6.31 -20.61
C LEU A 597 4.95 5.51 -21.90
N SER A 598 6.11 5.68 -22.55
CA SER A 598 6.48 4.98 -23.76
C SER A 598 7.98 4.72 -23.77
N SER A 599 8.39 3.66 -24.46
CA SER A 599 9.79 3.26 -24.55
C SER A 599 10.07 2.57 -25.88
N SER A 600 11.33 2.55 -26.27
CA SER A 600 11.79 1.73 -27.39
C SER A 600 11.68 0.25 -27.02
N LYS A 601 11.67 -0.63 -28.02
CA LYS A 601 11.94 -2.05 -27.78
C LYS A 601 13.31 -2.21 -27.11
N GLY A 602 13.44 -3.22 -26.25
CA GLY A 602 14.70 -3.54 -25.61
C GLY A 602 15.75 -3.94 -26.65
N ILE A 603 16.90 -3.29 -26.57
CA ILE A 603 18.06 -3.56 -27.42
C ILE A 603 19.01 -4.48 -26.62
N PRO A 604 19.26 -5.72 -27.06
CA PRO A 604 20.16 -6.62 -26.35
C PRO A 604 21.58 -6.03 -26.22
N ILE A 605 22.13 -6.06 -25.02
CA ILE A 605 23.48 -5.54 -24.76
C ILE A 605 24.53 -6.61 -25.10
N LEU A 606 25.34 -6.26 -26.09
CA LEU A 606 26.50 -7.02 -26.55
C LEU A 606 27.79 -6.29 -26.14
N ASP A 607 28.92 -7.01 -26.14
CA ASP A 607 30.22 -6.35 -25.97
C ASP A 607 30.53 -5.48 -27.20
N GLY A 608 31.01 -4.26 -26.97
CA GLY A 608 31.38 -3.31 -28.01
C GLY A 608 30.23 -2.87 -28.91
N MET A 609 29.22 -2.17 -28.37
CA MET A 609 28.15 -1.57 -29.19
C MET A 609 28.08 -0.05 -29.00
N THR A 610 27.54 0.62 -30.01
CA THR A 610 27.28 2.06 -30.00
C THR A 610 25.83 2.31 -30.40
N LEU A 611 25.12 3.08 -29.59
CA LEU A 611 23.79 3.60 -29.90
C LEU A 611 23.94 5.06 -30.32
N SER A 612 23.46 5.40 -31.51
CA SER A 612 23.36 6.79 -31.97
C SER A 612 21.90 7.11 -32.24
N PHE A 613 21.42 8.25 -31.75
CA PHE A 613 20.04 8.68 -31.94
C PHE A 613 19.96 10.21 -31.91
N HIS A 614 18.96 10.75 -32.58
CA HIS A 614 18.57 12.14 -32.45
C HIS A 614 17.54 12.26 -31.33
N THR A 615 17.59 13.34 -30.55
CA THR A 615 16.61 13.58 -29.51
C THR A 615 16.34 15.04 -29.27
N MET A 616 15.11 15.35 -28.87
CA MET A 616 14.72 16.67 -28.41
C MET A 616 13.76 16.57 -27.23
N SER A 617 13.90 17.48 -26.27
CA SER A 617 12.82 17.79 -25.33
C SER A 617 11.69 18.52 -26.08
N TYR A 618 10.44 18.31 -25.67
CA TYR A 618 9.31 19.07 -26.24
C TYR A 618 9.51 20.57 -26.01
N GLN A 619 8.96 21.41 -26.90
CA GLN A 619 9.07 22.87 -26.75
C GLN A 619 8.44 23.36 -25.44
N THR A 620 7.46 22.61 -24.94
CA THR A 620 6.78 22.82 -23.67
C THR A 620 7.52 22.30 -22.45
N ALA A 621 8.64 21.58 -22.62
CA ALA A 621 9.43 21.08 -21.51
C ALA A 621 9.92 22.25 -20.64
N ARG A 622 9.52 22.23 -19.36
CA ARG A 622 9.82 23.30 -18.40
C ARG A 622 11.06 23.00 -17.57
N LEU A 623 11.39 21.72 -17.44
CA LEU A 623 12.30 21.22 -16.43
C LEU A 623 13.45 20.46 -17.10
N VAL A 624 14.63 20.53 -16.50
CA VAL A 624 15.86 19.96 -17.07
C VAL A 624 15.86 18.43 -17.10
N TRP A 625 14.97 17.81 -16.31
CA TRP A 625 14.75 16.36 -16.31
C TRP A 625 13.73 15.90 -17.35
N HIS A 626 13.03 16.81 -18.06
CA HIS A 626 12.23 16.47 -19.24
C HIS A 626 13.17 16.16 -20.41
N CYS A 627 13.75 14.98 -20.39
CA CYS A 627 14.80 14.56 -21.31
C CYS A 627 14.74 13.05 -21.52
N PRO A 628 15.55 12.50 -22.45
CA PRO A 628 15.66 11.08 -22.67
C PRO A 628 16.31 10.34 -21.50
N TYR A 629 15.83 9.13 -21.25
CA TYR A 629 16.33 8.22 -20.23
C TYR A 629 16.83 6.93 -20.87
N PHE A 630 17.88 6.37 -20.29
CA PHE A 630 18.38 5.02 -20.55
C PHE A 630 17.84 4.10 -19.47
N CYS A 631 17.09 3.08 -19.88
CA CYS A 631 16.61 2.03 -18.99
C CYS A 631 17.41 0.75 -19.25
N LEU A 632 18.18 0.30 -18.27
CA LEU A 632 18.87 -0.98 -18.24
C LEU A 632 18.00 -1.99 -17.49
N PHE A 633 17.62 -3.08 -18.13
CA PHE A 633 16.65 -4.01 -17.55
C PHE A 633 16.79 -5.44 -18.08
N TYR A 634 16.11 -6.36 -17.40
CA TYR A 634 15.76 -7.70 -17.86
C TYR A 634 14.25 -7.84 -17.95
N SER A 635 13.79 -8.61 -18.93
CA SER A 635 12.41 -9.09 -19.10
C SER A 635 12.45 -10.30 -20.03
N SER A 636 11.59 -11.28 -19.83
CA SER A 636 11.58 -12.49 -20.67
C SER A 636 11.12 -12.23 -22.12
N ASP A 637 10.39 -11.14 -22.38
CA ASP A 637 9.89 -10.75 -23.70
C ASP A 637 10.67 -9.58 -24.34
N GLY A 638 11.68 -9.05 -23.65
CA GLY A 638 12.53 -7.95 -24.12
C GLY A 638 11.85 -6.56 -24.11
N ASN A 639 10.71 -6.40 -23.43
CA ASN A 639 9.98 -5.14 -23.33
C ASN A 639 10.08 -4.53 -21.93
N VAL A 640 10.12 -3.20 -21.86
CA VAL A 640 10.05 -2.48 -20.58
C VAL A 640 8.69 -2.78 -19.94
N TYR A 641 8.70 -3.14 -18.64
CA TYR A 641 7.54 -3.64 -17.90
C TYR A 641 6.93 -4.95 -18.45
N GLY A 642 7.71 -5.72 -19.19
CA GLY A 642 7.33 -7.05 -19.67
C GLY A 642 7.28 -8.12 -18.58
N SER A 643 7.20 -9.38 -19.00
CA SER A 643 7.13 -10.51 -18.05
C SER A 643 8.45 -10.69 -17.30
N GLU A 644 8.38 -10.91 -15.99
CA GLU A 644 9.56 -11.00 -15.09
C GLU A 644 10.47 -9.75 -15.14
N TYR A 645 9.88 -8.58 -15.39
CA TYR A 645 10.61 -7.33 -15.49
C TYR A 645 11.45 -7.04 -14.24
N ARG A 646 12.73 -6.75 -14.46
CA ARG A 646 13.68 -6.28 -13.44
C ARG A 646 14.43 -5.10 -14.01
N GLU A 647 14.35 -3.98 -13.32
CA GLU A 647 15.12 -2.78 -13.67
C GLU A 647 16.45 -2.81 -12.93
N TYR A 648 17.54 -2.48 -13.62
CA TYR A 648 18.89 -2.44 -13.03
C TYR A 648 19.42 -1.00 -12.91
N LEU A 649 19.12 -0.14 -13.88
CA LEU A 649 19.52 1.25 -13.87
C LEU A 649 18.55 2.08 -14.72
N LEU A 650 18.09 3.19 -14.18
CA LEU A 650 17.50 4.27 -14.98
C LEU A 650 18.44 5.48 -14.93
N LEU A 651 18.98 5.89 -16.08
CA LEU A 651 19.89 7.03 -16.19
C LEU A 651 19.31 8.08 -17.13
N LYS A 652 19.06 9.29 -16.62
CA LYS A 652 18.61 10.43 -17.42
C LYS A 652 19.79 11.08 -18.15
N LEU A 653 19.52 11.70 -19.29
CA LEU A 653 20.54 12.38 -20.10
C LEU A 653 21.18 13.60 -19.39
N ASN A 654 20.50 14.15 -18.37
CA ASN A 654 21.04 15.17 -17.48
C ASN A 654 21.91 14.60 -16.33
N GLY A 655 22.07 13.26 -16.24
CA GLY A 655 22.87 12.57 -15.24
C GLY A 655 22.14 12.18 -13.95
N GLU A 656 20.87 12.57 -13.78
CA GLU A 656 20.04 12.01 -12.71
C GLU A 656 19.87 10.49 -12.90
N ASN A 657 19.84 9.73 -11.81
CA ASN A 657 19.78 8.28 -11.88
C ASN A 657 19.00 7.63 -10.73
N TRP A 658 18.47 6.44 -11.02
CA TRP A 658 17.78 5.58 -10.07
C TRP A 658 18.42 4.20 -10.10
N ASP A 659 18.75 3.75 -8.91
CA ASP A 659 19.16 2.39 -8.63
C ASP A 659 17.90 1.65 -8.20
N SER A 660 17.61 0.54 -8.86
CA SER A 660 16.31 -0.12 -8.75
C SER A 660 16.39 -1.55 -8.20
N ALA A 661 17.59 -2.12 -8.05
CA ALA A 661 17.76 -3.51 -7.61
C ALA A 661 18.89 -3.65 -6.58
N GLU A 662 18.62 -4.37 -5.48
CA GLU A 662 19.60 -4.71 -4.43
C GLU A 662 20.82 -5.49 -4.98
N ASP A 663 20.63 -6.25 -6.05
CA ASP A 663 21.66 -7.08 -6.67
C ASP A 663 22.56 -6.33 -7.68
N VAL A 664 22.48 -5.00 -7.75
CA VAL A 664 23.27 -4.18 -8.68
C VAL A 664 24.09 -3.11 -7.96
N ASP A 665 25.40 -3.07 -8.24
CA ASP A 665 26.27 -1.95 -7.85
C ASP A 665 26.41 -0.99 -9.03
N ASN A 666 25.75 0.17 -8.94
CA ASN A 666 25.81 1.24 -9.93
C ASN A 666 26.76 2.35 -9.46
N LYS A 667 27.77 2.64 -10.29
CA LYS A 667 28.68 3.79 -10.09
C LYS A 667 28.55 4.75 -11.26
N ILE A 668 28.02 5.93 -10.98
CA ILE A 668 27.73 6.95 -11.98
C ILE A 668 28.56 8.18 -11.66
N THR A 669 29.30 8.65 -12.66
CA THR A 669 30.07 9.88 -12.62
C THR A 669 29.48 10.83 -13.65
N VAL A 670 29.11 12.02 -13.20
CA VAL A 670 28.62 13.11 -14.04
C VAL A 670 29.66 14.22 -13.97
N GLU A 671 30.30 14.52 -15.09
CA GLU A 671 31.30 15.59 -15.19
C GLU A 671 30.74 16.74 -16.03
N GLN A 672 30.73 17.94 -15.45
CA GLN A 672 30.44 19.18 -16.17
C GLN A 672 31.75 19.68 -16.79
N LYS A 673 31.81 19.70 -18.12
CA LYS A 673 32.96 20.20 -18.86
C LYS A 673 32.98 21.73 -18.90
N ASN A 674 34.12 22.29 -19.31
CA ASN A 674 34.32 23.74 -19.39
C ASN A 674 33.37 24.46 -20.36
N ASP A 675 32.78 23.73 -21.31
CA ASP A 675 31.79 24.22 -22.28
C ASP A 675 30.34 24.06 -21.79
N PHE A 676 30.12 23.62 -20.55
CA PHE A 676 28.80 23.59 -19.94
C PHE A 676 28.33 25.01 -19.59
N GLU A 677 27.38 25.51 -20.37
CA GLU A 677 26.81 26.87 -20.22
C GLU A 677 25.75 26.98 -19.10
N GLY A 678 25.50 25.90 -18.36
CA GLY A 678 24.49 25.83 -17.30
C GLY A 678 23.18 25.14 -17.74
N TRP A 679 22.38 24.74 -16.74
CA TRP A 679 21.20 23.90 -16.95
C TRP A 679 20.09 24.55 -17.80
N THR A 680 19.90 25.86 -17.69
CA THR A 680 18.92 26.57 -18.53
C THR A 680 19.34 26.55 -20.00
N ALA A 681 20.62 26.81 -20.30
CA ALA A 681 21.14 26.73 -21.66
C ALA A 681 21.11 25.30 -22.21
N TRP A 682 21.38 24.32 -21.35
CA TRP A 682 21.28 22.90 -21.68
C TRP A 682 19.86 22.50 -22.12
N LEU A 683 18.83 22.89 -21.35
CA LEU A 683 17.43 22.62 -21.69
C LEU A 683 17.03 23.27 -23.01
N GLU A 684 17.38 24.53 -23.23
CA GLU A 684 17.03 25.24 -24.47
C GLU A 684 17.74 24.63 -25.69
N LYS A 685 19.01 24.19 -25.55
CA LYS A 685 19.69 23.44 -26.61
C LYS A 685 19.07 22.07 -26.86
N ASN A 686 18.64 21.37 -25.80
CA ASN A 686 17.95 20.08 -25.94
C ASN A 686 16.59 20.23 -26.66
N LYS A 687 15.85 21.31 -26.41
CA LYS A 687 14.62 21.64 -27.16
C LYS A 687 14.85 21.86 -28.65
N LEU A 688 16.03 22.32 -29.06
CA LEU A 688 16.38 22.48 -30.48
C LEU A 688 16.69 21.15 -31.18
N GLY A 689 16.90 20.09 -30.41
CA GLY A 689 17.31 18.78 -30.90
C GLY A 689 18.83 18.62 -30.94
N ILE A 690 19.28 17.45 -30.49
CA ILE A 690 20.70 17.08 -30.41
C ILE A 690 20.91 15.65 -30.87
N ASP A 691 22.08 15.39 -31.46
CA ASP A 691 22.54 14.04 -31.75
C ASP A 691 23.31 13.50 -30.55
N CYS A 692 22.88 12.33 -30.07
CA CYS A 692 23.46 11.65 -28.93
C CYS A 692 24.14 10.36 -29.39
N THR A 693 25.31 10.08 -28.81
CA THR A 693 26.02 8.82 -29.03
C THR A 693 26.41 8.21 -27.70
N VAL A 694 25.94 6.99 -27.47
CA VAL A 694 26.21 6.21 -26.26
C VAL A 694 27.05 5.01 -26.63
N THR A 695 28.24 4.92 -26.04
CA THR A 695 29.08 3.73 -26.14
C THR A 695 28.75 2.79 -24.99
N ILE A 696 28.48 1.52 -25.31
CA ILE A 696 28.17 0.49 -24.32
C ILE A 696 29.19 -0.64 -24.48
N LYS A 697 29.84 -0.98 -23.37
CA LYS A 697 30.77 -2.10 -23.28
C LYS A 697 30.30 -3.07 -22.22
N ARG A 698 30.36 -4.37 -22.52
CA ARG A 698 29.98 -5.43 -21.58
C ARG A 698 31.17 -6.30 -21.29
N VAL A 699 31.59 -6.34 -20.02
CA VAL A 699 32.68 -7.19 -19.54
C VAL A 699 32.11 -8.09 -18.44
N ASP A 700 31.88 -9.36 -18.78
CA ASP A 700 31.20 -10.34 -17.92
C ASP A 700 29.82 -9.84 -17.45
N ASN A 701 29.72 -9.50 -16.15
CA ASN A 701 28.53 -8.99 -15.49
C ASN A 701 28.53 -7.46 -15.31
N LYS A 702 29.55 -6.78 -15.86
CA LYS A 702 29.68 -5.32 -15.82
C LYS A 702 29.25 -4.70 -17.14
N ILE A 703 28.42 -3.69 -17.04
CA ILE A 703 27.96 -2.86 -18.16
C ILE A 703 28.49 -1.46 -17.95
N ILE A 704 29.24 -0.97 -18.92
CA ILE A 704 29.85 0.35 -18.91
C ILE A 704 29.18 1.17 -20.00
N MET A 705 28.54 2.28 -19.64
CA MET A 705 27.95 3.22 -20.60
C MET A 705 28.65 4.57 -20.51
N GLN A 706 28.93 5.14 -21.67
CA GLN A 706 29.59 6.43 -21.80
C GLN A 706 28.86 7.27 -22.84
N THR A 707 28.52 8.51 -22.49
CA THR A 707 27.93 9.49 -23.40
C THR A 707 28.40 10.89 -23.05
N GLU A 708 28.47 11.75 -24.04
CA GLU A 708 28.78 13.15 -23.88
C GLU A 708 27.79 13.99 -24.68
N ASN A 709 27.11 14.90 -24.00
CA ASN A 709 26.05 15.72 -24.59
C ASN A 709 26.02 17.10 -23.94
N LEU A 710 26.13 18.15 -24.76
CA LEU A 710 25.97 19.54 -24.35
C LEU A 710 26.83 19.94 -23.13
N GLY A 711 28.10 19.53 -23.12
CA GLY A 711 29.04 19.82 -22.01
C GLY A 711 28.87 18.94 -20.76
N ILE A 712 28.01 17.92 -20.81
CA ILE A 712 27.88 16.90 -19.76
C ILE A 712 28.49 15.59 -20.26
N ALA A 713 29.47 15.05 -19.52
CA ALA A 713 29.97 13.71 -19.73
C ALA A 713 29.41 12.76 -18.66
N LEU A 714 28.73 11.71 -19.11
CA LEU A 714 28.16 10.67 -18.27
C LEU A 714 28.97 9.38 -18.41
N HIS A 715 29.34 8.84 -17.27
CA HIS A 715 30.03 7.56 -17.17
C HIS A 715 29.33 6.69 -16.14
N SER A 716 28.69 5.60 -16.58
CA SER A 716 28.08 4.62 -15.67
C SER A 716 28.79 3.27 -15.74
N VAL A 717 28.92 2.64 -14.57
CA VAL A 717 29.38 1.25 -14.41
C VAL A 717 28.35 0.53 -13.56
N SER A 718 27.60 -0.38 -14.18
CA SER A 718 26.60 -1.22 -13.51
C SER A 718 27.15 -2.64 -13.39
N THR A 719 27.28 -3.15 -12.16
CA THR A 719 27.72 -4.52 -11.89
C THR A 719 26.52 -5.35 -11.46
N ILE A 720 26.09 -6.29 -12.29
CA ILE A 720 24.89 -7.11 -12.09
C ILE A 720 25.27 -8.42 -11.39
N ASN A 721 24.74 -8.69 -10.20
CA ASN A 721 25.17 -9.84 -9.37
C ASN A 721 24.14 -10.99 -9.33
N ASP A 722 22.99 -10.84 -9.97
CA ASP A 722 21.89 -11.83 -9.94
C ASP A 722 22.08 -13.03 -10.89
N GLY A 723 23.16 -13.04 -11.67
CA GLY A 723 23.48 -14.10 -12.63
C GLY A 723 22.74 -14.00 -13.97
N THR A 724 21.94 -12.95 -14.19
CA THR A 724 21.18 -12.73 -15.43
C THR A 724 22.13 -12.46 -16.61
N LYS A 725 21.89 -13.17 -17.73
CA LYS A 725 22.74 -13.06 -18.93
C LYS A 725 22.13 -12.17 -20.00
N ASP A 726 20.82 -12.21 -20.16
CA ASP A 726 20.11 -11.41 -21.16
C ASP A 726 19.79 -10.06 -20.55
N ILE A 727 20.48 -9.02 -21.00
CA ILE A 727 20.29 -7.67 -20.47
C ILE A 727 20.03 -6.75 -21.65
N PHE A 728 19.04 -5.89 -21.49
CA PHE A 728 18.55 -5.00 -22.54
C PHE A 728 18.73 -3.54 -22.10
N VAL A 729 18.91 -2.67 -23.09
CA VAL A 729 18.78 -1.23 -22.93
C VAL A 729 17.61 -0.73 -23.76
N ALA A 730 16.75 0.10 -23.17
CA ALA A 730 15.70 0.82 -23.89
C ALA A 730 15.86 2.33 -23.69
N LEU A 731 15.43 3.08 -24.70
CA LEU A 731 15.30 4.53 -24.66
C LEU A 731 13.88 4.88 -24.26
N THR A 732 13.74 5.68 -23.22
CA THR A 732 12.48 6.24 -22.73
C THR A 732 12.72 7.70 -22.34
N GLY A 733 11.86 8.33 -21.54
CA GLY A 733 12.06 9.72 -21.18
C GLY A 733 10.88 10.34 -20.47
N ASP A 734 10.82 11.66 -20.55
CA ASP A 734 9.71 12.50 -20.10
C ASP A 734 9.66 13.77 -20.95
N GLN A 735 8.50 14.04 -21.55
CA GLN A 735 8.27 15.13 -22.52
C GLN A 735 9.40 15.25 -23.55
N CYS A 736 9.72 14.15 -24.23
CA CYS A 736 10.79 14.12 -25.23
C CYS A 736 10.47 13.22 -26.42
N ALA A 737 11.10 13.54 -27.55
CA ALA A 737 11.10 12.73 -28.76
C ALA A 737 12.49 12.14 -29.02
N ILE A 738 12.51 10.88 -29.45
CA ILE A 738 13.73 10.13 -29.76
C ILE A 738 13.56 9.53 -31.15
N SER A 739 14.44 9.87 -32.07
CA SER A 739 14.37 9.47 -33.48
C SER A 739 15.73 9.04 -34.03
N ASP A 740 15.72 8.45 -35.23
CA ASP A 740 16.90 7.93 -35.91
C ASP A 740 17.77 7.00 -35.02
N ILE A 741 17.12 6.11 -34.27
CA ILE A 741 17.81 5.22 -33.34
C ILE A 741 18.55 4.13 -34.12
N ARG A 742 19.88 4.20 -34.13
CA ARG A 742 20.76 3.26 -34.83
C ARG A 742 21.63 2.49 -33.87
N VAL A 743 21.82 1.21 -34.17
CA VAL A 743 22.59 0.27 -33.36
C VAL A 743 23.78 -0.21 -34.16
N LYS A 744 24.98 0.28 -33.82
CA LYS A 744 26.22 -0.21 -34.40
C LYS A 744 26.85 -1.24 -33.48
N ARG A 745 27.18 -2.41 -34.04
CA ARG A 745 27.92 -3.49 -33.35
C ARG A 745 29.34 -3.49 -33.90
N ASN A 746 30.35 -3.44 -33.03
CA ASN A 746 31.76 -3.46 -33.43
C ASN A 746 32.30 -4.87 -33.59
#